data_AF-A0A9Q1GKM5-F1
#
_entry.id   AF-A0A9Q1GKM5-F1
#
_cell.length_a   1.000
_cell.length_b   1.000
_cell.length_c   1.000
_cell.angle_alpha   90.00
_cell.angle_beta   90.00
_cell.angle_gamma   90.00
#
_symmetry.space_group_name_H-M   'P 1'
#
loop_
_entity.id
_entity.type
_entity.pdbx_description
1 polymer ?
#
loop_
_entity_poly.entity_id
_entity_poly.type
_entity_poly.pdbx_seq_one_letter_code
_entity_poly.pdbx_strand_id
1 'polypeptide(L)'
;MARSNSLLFGFLFMSFTFFLLASPSLSDPNGDINWWCNQTPYPEPCKHFMGHLEPNHKVEFKKMAVQIALDRALVAHNHTKELGPKCQNELEKAAWTDCLTLYESTIIELNRTLNPMSKGCTEFDQQTWLSTALTNLETCKAGFVELGVSKFISPLMSNNVSKLISNGLAMHNNTITPTTRYEEGFPTWVSKHDRKLLQSSTIVANLVVTQDGSGNYKTITEALNAASKRTGSGRFVIHVKSGVYAEYLVIGKDLKNIMLVGDGMESTIITGSRSNGGGFTTFNSATVGVMGDGFIAQGITFRNTAGPQNHQAVALRVGSDLSAFYQCGFKGYQDTLYALSQRQFYRDCNIYGTVDFIFGNAASIFQNCNIIVQKPQPSQKNTVTAQGRTDPNQNTGIVIQNSKITASSDLEPVIGSYPSYLGRPWKQYSRTVVMESFLDKLINPAGWLAWDGNFALNTLYYGEYKNSGPGSSTSERVEWGGFKVITNVSEASQFSVANFIGGQSWLPATNQLLFGVLFISFSFLLLASPSLSDTNGDINWWCNQTPYLEPCKHFMGHLEPKHKAEFNKMAVQIALDCALVAHNHTKSSNPPAWTDCLTLYESTIIKLNQTLNPTTNGCTEFDEQTWLSTTLTNLETCKVGFVELGVSDFISPLMSNNVSKLISNGLAMHNNTITATTRYEEGFPTWVSKHDRKLLLILFPITTSSLYTPLLT
;
A
#
# COMPACT_ATOMS: atom_id res chain seq x y z
N MET A 1 42.01 42.49 -71.87
CA MET A 1 42.60 43.42 -70.87
C MET A 1 43.44 42.58 -69.88
N ALA A 2 44.00 43.15 -68.81
CA ALA A 2 44.96 42.54 -67.87
C ALA A 2 44.69 41.04 -67.56
N ARG A 3 45.68 40.11 -67.62
CA ARG A 3 46.88 39.94 -66.74
C ARG A 3 46.48 39.71 -65.26
N SER A 4 47.02 38.73 -64.51
CA SER A 4 48.09 37.74 -64.78
C SER A 4 48.15 36.65 -63.69
N ASN A 5 48.65 35.45 -64.04
CA ASN A 5 49.46 34.42 -63.33
C ASN A 5 49.67 34.45 -61.78
N SER A 6 50.01 33.37 -61.05
CA SER A 6 50.05 31.88 -61.20
C SER A 6 50.72 31.26 -59.92
N LEU A 7 50.65 29.92 -59.73
CA LEU A 7 51.55 29.08 -58.86
C LEU A 7 51.43 29.28 -57.32
N LEU A 8 51.79 28.37 -56.38
CA LEU A 8 52.11 26.92 -56.30
C LEU A 8 51.15 26.27 -55.25
N PHE A 9 50.88 24.97 -55.07
CA PHE A 9 51.56 23.66 -55.22
C PHE A 9 52.45 23.19 -54.04
N GLY A 10 52.06 22.06 -53.40
CA GLY A 10 52.74 21.40 -52.24
C GLY A 10 52.17 21.81 -50.86
N PHE A 11 52.05 20.95 -49.82
CA PHE A 11 52.44 19.53 -49.62
C PHE A 11 51.46 18.79 -48.67
N LEU A 12 51.57 17.45 -48.56
CA LEU A 12 50.85 16.60 -47.59
C LEU A 12 51.42 16.80 -46.15
N PHE A 13 50.70 16.60 -45.03
CA PHE A 13 50.44 15.27 -44.41
C PHE A 13 49.48 15.32 -43.18
N MET A 14 48.85 14.17 -42.89
CA MET A 14 48.16 13.67 -41.67
C MET A 14 47.60 14.56 -40.53
N SER A 15 46.43 14.10 -40.08
CA SER A 15 45.86 14.17 -38.72
C SER A 15 45.26 15.51 -38.22
N PHE A 16 44.01 15.44 -37.75
CA PHE A 16 43.69 15.64 -36.34
C PHE A 16 42.44 14.84 -35.93
N THR A 17 42.25 14.66 -34.63
CA THR A 17 41.33 13.68 -34.00
C THR A 17 39.84 14.00 -34.11
N PHE A 18 39.01 12.97 -33.89
CA PHE A 18 37.60 13.10 -33.46
C PHE A 18 37.41 14.27 -32.48
N PHE A 19 36.49 15.18 -32.80
CA PHE A 19 35.88 16.04 -31.79
C PHE A 19 34.59 15.37 -31.30
N LEU A 20 34.61 14.90 -30.04
CA LEU A 20 33.39 14.52 -29.34
C LEU A 20 32.56 15.77 -29.07
N LEU A 21 31.27 15.75 -29.44
CA LEU A 21 30.32 16.78 -29.06
C LEU A 21 29.99 16.64 -27.56
N ALA A 22 30.85 17.23 -26.73
CA ALA A 22 30.55 17.45 -25.32
C ALA A 22 29.33 18.37 -25.23
N SER A 23 28.21 17.85 -24.71
CA SER A 23 27.06 18.68 -24.37
C SER A 23 27.49 19.70 -23.31
N PRO A 24 27.18 21.00 -23.45
CA PRO A 24 27.53 21.97 -22.43
C PRO A 24 26.77 21.64 -21.14
N SER A 25 27.53 21.25 -20.10
CA SER A 25 26.99 21.22 -18.74
C SER A 25 26.58 22.64 -18.38
N LEU A 26 25.28 22.86 -18.14
CA LEU A 26 24.77 24.12 -17.62
C LEU A 26 25.43 24.40 -16.27
N SER A 27 26.41 25.30 -16.28
CA SER A 27 26.89 25.96 -15.07
C SER A 27 25.76 26.81 -14.53
N ASP A 28 25.28 26.50 -13.33
CA ASP A 28 24.44 27.42 -12.55
C ASP A 28 25.16 28.78 -12.50
N PRO A 29 24.45 29.92 -12.65
CA PRO A 29 25.09 31.22 -12.48
C PRO A 29 25.67 31.34 -11.06
N ASN A 30 26.77 32.09 -10.91
CA ASN A 30 27.19 32.61 -9.61
C ASN A 30 26.17 33.68 -9.15
N GLY A 31 24.97 33.24 -8.80
CA GLY A 31 23.93 34.08 -8.22
C GLY A 31 24.35 34.50 -6.82
N ASP A 32 24.16 35.77 -6.50
CA ASP A 32 24.32 36.25 -5.14
C ASP A 32 23.23 35.64 -4.23
N ILE A 33 23.37 35.84 -2.92
CA ILE A 33 22.39 35.29 -1.98
C ILE A 33 20.97 35.85 -2.19
N ASN A 34 20.82 37.07 -2.72
CA ASN A 34 19.51 37.60 -3.05
C ASN A 34 18.87 36.84 -4.22
N TRP A 35 19.63 36.49 -5.26
CA TRP A 35 19.16 35.65 -6.36
C TRP A 35 18.69 34.28 -5.87
N TRP A 36 19.50 33.60 -5.05
CA TRP A 36 19.14 32.29 -4.47
C TRP A 36 17.90 32.38 -3.57
N CYS A 37 17.84 33.36 -2.66
CA CYS A 37 16.68 33.56 -1.79
C CYS A 37 15.40 33.88 -2.56
N ASN A 38 15.50 34.62 -3.68
CA ASN A 38 14.36 34.92 -4.56
C ASN A 38 13.82 33.69 -5.31
N GLN A 39 14.53 32.54 -5.33
CA GLN A 39 13.98 31.27 -5.83
C GLN A 39 13.12 30.52 -4.79
N THR A 40 13.07 31.00 -3.54
CA THR A 40 12.39 30.32 -2.42
C THR A 40 11.01 30.95 -2.11
N PRO A 41 10.03 30.19 -1.58
CA PRO A 41 8.70 30.71 -1.26
C PRO A 41 8.68 31.81 -0.19
N TYR A 42 9.73 31.91 0.64
CA TYR A 42 9.86 32.95 1.67
C TYR A 42 11.22 33.66 1.55
N PRO A 43 11.40 34.58 0.58
CA PRO A 43 12.69 35.23 0.30
C PRO A 43 13.17 36.12 1.45
N GLU A 44 12.28 36.79 2.19
CA GLU A 44 12.68 37.76 3.22
C GLU A 44 13.30 37.10 4.48
N PRO A 45 12.73 36.02 5.06
CA PRO A 45 13.45 35.22 6.05
C PRO A 45 14.77 34.66 5.55
N CYS A 46 14.86 34.28 4.28
CA CYS A 46 16.09 33.79 3.67
C CYS A 46 17.17 34.89 3.67
N LYS A 47 16.89 36.06 3.07
CA LYS A 47 17.82 37.20 3.03
C LYS A 47 18.26 37.65 4.43
N HIS A 48 17.32 37.71 5.37
CA HIS A 48 17.60 38.14 6.74
C HIS A 48 18.58 37.24 7.50
N PHE A 49 18.50 35.93 7.34
CA PHE A 49 19.39 34.99 8.04
C PHE A 49 20.59 34.51 7.20
N MET A 50 20.53 34.62 5.86
CA MET A 50 21.56 34.13 4.95
C MET A 50 22.41 35.22 4.30
N GLY A 51 22.05 36.51 4.41
CA GLY A 51 22.59 37.65 3.64
C GLY A 51 24.09 37.96 3.75
N HIS A 52 24.88 37.07 4.37
CA HIS A 52 26.35 37.13 4.49
C HIS A 52 27.03 35.84 3.98
N LEU A 53 26.28 34.95 3.31
CA LEU A 53 26.74 33.65 2.80
C LEU A 53 26.78 33.67 1.27
N GLU A 54 27.80 33.06 0.68
CA GLU A 54 27.99 32.98 -0.78
C GLU A 54 27.99 31.50 -1.23
N PRO A 55 26.82 30.89 -1.51
CA PRO A 55 26.72 29.51 -1.96
C PRO A 55 27.08 29.38 -3.45
N ASN A 56 27.98 28.44 -3.75
CA ASN A 56 28.52 28.22 -5.09
C ASN A 56 27.60 27.39 -6.00
N HIS A 57 26.68 26.62 -5.40
CA HIS A 57 25.72 25.79 -6.13
C HIS A 57 24.50 25.42 -5.27
N LYS A 58 23.39 25.06 -5.93
CA LYS A 58 22.09 24.77 -5.30
C LYS A 58 22.13 23.82 -4.08
N VAL A 59 22.97 22.78 -4.11
CA VAL A 59 23.10 21.79 -3.01
C VAL A 59 23.73 22.40 -1.76
N GLU A 60 24.59 23.41 -1.91
CA GLU A 60 25.19 24.15 -0.80
C GLU A 60 24.19 25.12 -0.19
N PHE A 61 23.47 25.89 -1.03
CA PHE A 61 22.39 26.76 -0.58
C PHE A 61 21.30 25.97 0.17
N LYS A 62 20.89 24.79 -0.33
CA LYS A 62 19.96 23.88 0.36
C LYS A 62 20.47 23.50 1.76
N LYS A 63 21.75 23.11 1.89
CA LYS A 63 22.36 22.79 3.19
C LYS A 63 22.40 24.00 4.13
N MET A 64 22.81 25.17 3.65
CA MET A 64 22.83 26.40 4.45
C MET A 64 21.42 26.79 4.94
N ALA A 65 20.40 26.69 4.08
CA ALA A 65 19.01 26.97 4.44
C ALA A 65 18.47 26.00 5.51
N VAL A 66 18.79 24.71 5.41
CA VAL A 66 18.39 23.70 6.42
C VAL A 66 19.19 23.85 7.72
N GLN A 67 20.46 24.24 7.67
CA GLN A 67 21.26 24.55 8.86
C GLN A 67 20.63 25.73 9.64
N ILE A 68 20.30 26.80 8.94
CA ILE A 68 19.64 27.96 9.55
C ILE A 68 18.23 27.61 10.06
N ALA A 69 17.49 26.72 9.38
CA ALA A 69 16.25 26.19 9.91
C ALA A 69 16.45 25.41 11.22
N LEU A 70 17.52 24.61 11.34
CA LEU A 70 17.91 23.89 12.56
C LEU A 70 18.30 24.86 13.68
N ASP A 71 19.15 25.84 13.40
CA ASP A 71 19.62 26.83 14.39
C ASP A 71 18.45 27.65 14.95
N ARG A 72 17.51 28.05 14.08
CA ARG A 72 16.27 28.72 14.48
C ARG A 72 15.32 27.78 15.23
N ALA A 73 15.28 26.48 14.89
CA ALA A 73 14.48 25.49 15.62
C ALA A 73 15.01 25.24 17.04
N LEU A 74 16.33 25.20 17.24
CA LEU A 74 16.97 25.11 18.56
C LEU A 74 16.63 26.31 19.45
N VAL A 75 16.70 27.53 18.91
CA VAL A 75 16.28 28.75 19.62
C VAL A 75 14.78 28.72 19.95
N ALA A 76 13.93 28.32 19.01
CA ALA A 76 12.49 28.22 19.23
C ALA A 76 12.11 27.16 20.28
N HIS A 77 12.79 26.01 20.28
CA HIS A 77 12.62 24.95 21.28
C HIS A 77 13.00 25.42 22.70
N ASN A 78 14.11 26.16 22.85
CA ASN A 78 14.48 26.72 24.14
C ASN A 78 13.43 27.72 24.67
N HIS A 79 12.93 28.61 23.80
CA HIS A 79 11.83 29.50 24.19
C HIS A 79 10.53 28.71 24.50
N THR A 80 10.23 27.64 23.77
CA THR A 80 9.12 26.72 24.07
C THR A 80 9.24 26.18 25.50
N LYS A 81 10.44 25.72 25.90
CA LYS A 81 10.71 25.21 27.24
C LYS A 81 10.49 26.27 28.33
N GLU A 82 10.85 27.52 28.08
CA GLU A 82 10.62 28.68 28.98
C GLU A 82 9.14 29.10 29.08
N LEU A 83 8.27 28.69 28.17
CA LEU A 83 6.82 28.91 28.25
C LEU A 83 6.11 27.89 29.16
N GLY A 84 6.72 26.73 29.42
CA GLY A 84 6.11 25.67 30.24
C GLY A 84 5.66 26.13 31.63
N PRO A 85 6.53 26.76 32.44
CA PRO A 85 6.16 27.33 33.74
C PRO A 85 5.11 28.45 33.72
N LYS A 86 4.70 28.91 32.53
CA LYS A 86 3.68 29.96 32.33
C LYS A 86 2.31 29.39 31.94
N CYS A 87 2.19 28.06 31.78
CA CYS A 87 0.91 27.38 31.54
C CYS A 87 0.07 27.38 32.83
N GLN A 88 -1.17 27.86 32.74
CA GLN A 88 -2.02 28.15 33.90
C GLN A 88 -3.06 27.05 34.19
N ASN A 89 -3.24 26.10 33.27
CA ASN A 89 -4.17 24.98 33.38
C ASN A 89 -3.69 23.78 32.55
N GLU A 90 -4.34 22.64 32.72
CA GLU A 90 -3.94 21.37 32.09
C GLU A 90 -4.13 21.37 30.55
N LEU A 91 -5.04 22.18 29.98
CA LEU A 91 -5.20 22.28 28.51
C LEU A 91 -4.01 23.00 27.87
N GLU A 92 -3.58 24.11 28.48
CA GLU A 92 -2.38 24.86 28.07
C GLU A 92 -1.13 23.98 28.14
N LYS A 93 -1.01 23.24 29.24
CA LYS A 93 0.08 22.31 29.54
C LYS A 93 0.09 21.08 28.63
N ALA A 94 -1.07 20.56 28.21
CA ALA A 94 -1.18 19.48 27.24
C ALA A 94 -0.66 19.92 25.85
N ALA A 95 -1.20 21.01 25.30
CA ALA A 95 -0.76 21.55 24.01
C ALA A 95 0.73 21.95 24.03
N TRP A 96 1.22 22.50 25.15
CA TRP A 96 2.64 22.79 25.35
C TRP A 96 3.52 21.54 25.36
N THR A 97 3.13 20.48 26.09
CA THR A 97 3.91 19.24 26.19
C THR A 97 4.04 18.57 24.82
N ASP A 98 2.93 18.47 24.08
CA ASP A 98 2.93 17.90 22.73
C ASP A 98 3.80 18.74 21.78
N CYS A 99 3.70 20.07 21.86
CA CYS A 99 4.52 20.95 21.04
C CYS A 99 6.03 20.84 21.35
N LEU A 100 6.42 20.68 22.61
CA LEU A 100 7.82 20.49 22.99
C LEU A 100 8.41 19.23 22.32
N THR A 101 7.73 18.10 22.43
CA THR A 101 8.10 16.84 21.73
C THR A 101 8.08 16.96 20.21
N LEU A 102 7.19 17.79 19.64
CA LEU A 102 7.17 18.08 18.22
C LEU A 102 8.34 18.98 17.77
N TYR A 103 8.81 19.90 18.61
CA TYR A 103 10.05 20.65 18.38
C TYR A 103 11.29 19.76 18.46
N GLU A 104 11.40 18.89 19.47
CA GLU A 104 12.45 17.87 19.57
C GLU A 104 12.46 16.97 18.32
N SER A 105 11.28 16.50 17.89
CA SER A 105 11.12 15.72 16.66
C SER A 105 11.58 16.49 15.41
N THR A 106 11.31 17.81 15.34
CA THR A 106 11.71 18.70 14.25
C THR A 106 13.23 18.88 14.18
N ILE A 107 13.86 19.15 15.32
CA ILE A 107 15.33 19.27 15.45
C ILE A 107 16.02 17.98 14.99
N ILE A 108 15.47 16.81 15.36
CA ILE A 108 15.99 15.50 14.93
C ILE A 108 15.93 15.34 13.41
N GLU A 109 14.79 15.62 12.76
CA GLU A 109 14.69 15.46 11.29
C GLU A 109 15.53 16.49 10.51
N LEU A 110 15.69 17.72 11.03
CA LEU A 110 16.56 18.73 10.40
C LEU A 110 18.04 18.33 10.51
N ASN A 111 18.50 17.88 11.69
CA ASN A 111 19.86 17.37 11.84
C ASN A 111 20.09 16.10 11.00
N ARG A 112 19.10 15.19 10.92
CA ARG A 112 19.12 14.00 10.05
C ARG A 112 19.26 14.34 8.56
N THR A 113 18.65 15.46 8.13
CA THR A 113 18.74 15.97 6.76
C THR A 113 20.14 16.51 6.43
N LEU A 114 20.78 17.18 7.38
CA LEU A 114 22.14 17.73 7.23
C LEU A 114 23.22 16.65 7.35
N ASN A 115 23.05 15.75 8.31
CA ASN A 115 24.01 14.74 8.74
C ASN A 115 23.42 13.32 8.62
N PRO A 116 23.13 12.83 7.39
CA PRO A 116 22.56 11.49 7.19
C PRO A 116 23.53 10.40 7.64
N MET A 117 23.19 9.69 8.72
CA MET A 117 24.06 8.72 9.40
C MET A 117 24.41 7.46 8.57
N SER A 118 23.71 7.20 7.47
CA SER A 118 23.88 6.01 6.62
C SER A 118 24.33 6.34 5.20
N LYS A 119 25.39 5.67 4.74
CA LYS A 119 25.80 5.70 3.32
C LYS A 119 24.66 5.14 2.46
N GLY A 120 23.99 6.00 1.69
CA GLY A 120 22.89 5.63 0.81
C GLY A 120 21.62 6.48 0.90
N CYS A 121 21.54 7.45 1.82
CA CYS A 121 20.40 8.38 1.89
C CYS A 121 20.27 9.20 0.60
N THR A 122 19.03 9.34 0.13
CA THR A 122 18.66 10.01 -1.13
C THR A 122 18.09 11.42 -0.91
N GLU A 123 17.95 12.19 -1.98
CA GLU A 123 17.17 13.45 -1.95
C GLU A 123 15.71 13.22 -1.54
N PHE A 124 15.13 12.06 -1.87
CA PHE A 124 13.76 11.69 -1.49
C PHE A 124 13.62 11.43 0.03
N ASP A 125 14.64 10.84 0.65
CA ASP A 125 14.70 10.70 2.12
C ASP A 125 14.77 12.08 2.79
N GLN A 126 15.66 12.96 2.34
CA GLN A 126 15.75 14.34 2.84
C GLN A 126 14.43 15.11 2.68
N GLN A 127 13.76 15.00 1.52
CA GLN A 127 12.47 15.66 1.29
C GLN A 127 11.37 15.13 2.23
N THR A 128 11.41 13.84 2.55
CA THR A 128 10.51 13.21 3.54
C THR A 128 10.74 13.81 4.93
N TRP A 129 12.00 13.89 5.37
CA TRP A 129 12.34 14.40 6.71
C TRP A 129 12.07 15.89 6.87
N LEU A 130 12.33 16.71 5.83
CA LEU A 130 11.92 18.11 5.80
C LEU A 130 10.39 18.27 5.79
N SER A 131 9.66 17.41 5.07
CA SER A 131 8.19 17.42 5.09
C SER A 131 7.64 17.10 6.47
N THR A 132 8.25 16.13 7.17
CA THR A 132 7.95 15.80 8.56
C THR A 132 8.30 16.93 9.53
N ALA A 133 9.45 17.60 9.36
CA ALA A 133 9.87 18.73 10.16
C ALA A 133 8.86 19.88 10.10
N LEU A 134 8.37 20.24 8.91
CA LEU A 134 7.29 21.23 8.74
C LEU A 134 5.95 20.75 9.33
N THR A 135 5.62 19.47 9.15
CA THR A 135 4.39 18.86 9.66
C THR A 135 4.31 18.86 11.19
N ASN A 136 5.43 18.61 11.88
CA ASN A 136 5.49 18.66 13.34
C ASN A 136 5.10 20.05 13.87
N LEU A 137 5.59 21.12 13.23
CA LEU A 137 5.31 22.50 13.63
C LEU A 137 3.84 22.89 13.42
N GLU A 138 3.24 22.49 12.30
CA GLU A 138 1.81 22.69 12.06
C GLU A 138 0.93 21.83 12.98
N THR A 139 1.41 20.66 13.43
CA THR A 139 0.74 19.81 14.43
C THR A 139 0.80 20.43 15.83
N CYS A 140 1.94 21.01 16.22
CA CYS A 140 2.08 21.79 17.46
C CYS A 140 1.04 22.91 17.50
N LYS A 141 1.02 23.72 16.44
CA LYS A 141 0.08 24.84 16.27
C LYS A 141 -1.39 24.37 16.29
N ALA A 142 -1.71 23.23 15.69
CA ALA A 142 -3.06 22.68 15.70
C ALA A 142 -3.55 22.36 17.13
N GLY A 143 -2.72 21.73 17.97
CA GLY A 143 -3.08 21.42 19.37
C GLY A 143 -3.49 22.64 20.21
N PHE A 144 -2.86 23.80 20.00
CA PHE A 144 -3.23 25.06 20.67
C PHE A 144 -4.52 25.70 20.11
N VAL A 145 -4.95 25.35 18.90
CA VAL A 145 -6.24 25.77 18.32
C VAL A 145 -7.34 24.82 18.79
N GLU A 146 -7.10 23.51 18.72
CA GLU A 146 -8.03 22.44 19.14
C GLU A 146 -8.47 22.58 20.60
N LEU A 147 -7.55 22.97 21.50
CA LEU A 147 -7.84 23.18 22.92
C LEU A 147 -8.22 24.64 23.27
N GLY A 148 -8.41 25.52 22.28
CA GLY A 148 -8.82 26.93 22.49
C GLY A 148 -7.74 27.84 23.12
N VAL A 149 -6.59 27.30 23.51
CA VAL A 149 -5.50 27.97 24.24
C VAL A 149 -4.55 28.77 23.32
N SER A 150 -5.09 29.37 22.26
CA SER A 150 -4.34 29.99 21.17
C SER A 150 -3.48 31.20 21.57
N LYS A 151 -3.61 31.73 22.79
CA LYS A 151 -2.78 32.83 23.34
C LYS A 151 -1.27 32.53 23.27
N PHE A 152 -0.87 31.25 23.31
CA PHE A 152 0.54 30.85 23.22
C PHE A 152 1.08 30.74 21.79
N ILE A 153 0.22 30.67 20.75
CA ILE A 153 0.68 30.44 19.36
C ILE A 153 1.60 31.57 18.89
N SER A 154 1.29 32.82 19.22
CA SER A 154 2.10 33.98 18.82
C SER A 154 3.54 33.96 19.38
N PRO A 155 3.77 33.93 20.71
CA PRO A 155 5.13 33.88 21.26
C PRO A 155 5.90 32.60 20.89
N LEU A 156 5.19 31.50 20.65
CA LEU A 156 5.76 30.20 20.32
C LEU A 156 6.22 30.12 18.85
N MET A 157 5.32 30.47 17.90
CA MET A 157 5.49 30.19 16.47
C MET A 157 6.01 31.38 15.64
N SER A 158 6.13 32.59 16.20
CA SER A 158 6.64 33.80 15.51
C SER A 158 8.17 33.81 15.34
N ASN A 159 8.74 32.65 14.98
CA ASN A 159 10.18 32.37 14.98
C ASN A 159 10.79 32.18 13.57
N ASN A 160 9.95 32.20 12.52
CA ASN A 160 10.23 31.94 11.10
C ASN A 160 10.71 30.51 10.73
N VAL A 161 10.76 29.55 11.66
CA VAL A 161 11.28 28.18 11.40
C VAL A 161 10.50 27.49 10.27
N SER A 162 9.17 27.46 10.31
CA SER A 162 8.35 26.83 9.26
C SER A 162 8.63 27.39 7.85
N LYS A 163 8.91 28.70 7.74
CA LYS A 163 9.25 29.35 6.47
C LYS A 163 10.63 28.92 5.96
N LEU A 164 11.61 28.80 6.86
CA LEU A 164 12.97 28.36 6.53
C LEU A 164 12.99 26.88 6.11
N ILE A 165 12.20 26.02 6.75
CA ILE A 165 12.01 24.62 6.32
C ILE A 165 11.36 24.57 4.92
N SER A 166 10.36 25.42 4.67
CA SER A 166 9.69 25.51 3.35
C SER A 166 10.64 25.98 2.25
N ASN A 167 11.56 26.90 2.56
CA ASN A 167 12.65 27.28 1.65
C ASN A 167 13.58 26.09 1.36
N GLY A 168 13.96 25.31 2.38
CA GLY A 168 14.73 24.08 2.20
C GLY A 168 14.03 23.03 1.34
N LEU A 169 12.71 22.88 1.48
CA LEU A 169 11.87 21.99 0.67
C LEU A 169 11.82 22.40 -0.81
N ALA A 170 11.72 23.70 -1.10
CA ALA A 170 11.69 24.21 -2.47
C ALA A 170 13.01 23.98 -3.25
N MET A 171 14.13 23.83 -2.54
CA MET A 171 15.46 23.65 -3.16
C MET A 171 15.84 22.18 -3.43
N HIS A 172 14.87 21.26 -3.51
CA HIS A 172 15.13 19.89 -3.96
C HIS A 172 15.51 19.84 -5.44
N ASN A 173 16.22 18.79 -5.86
CA ASN A 173 16.47 18.52 -7.29
C ASN A 173 15.41 17.58 -7.87
N ASN A 174 15.04 17.79 -9.13
CA ASN A 174 13.94 17.07 -9.81
C ASN A 174 14.33 15.64 -10.25
N THR A 175 15.44 15.10 -9.76
CA THR A 175 16.03 13.85 -10.20
C THR A 175 16.53 13.02 -9.02
N ILE A 176 15.93 11.84 -8.84
CA ILE A 176 16.53 10.52 -8.57
C ILE A 176 15.39 9.60 -8.12
N THR A 177 14.96 8.68 -8.99
CA THR A 177 14.29 7.44 -8.56
C THR A 177 15.34 6.55 -7.86
N PRO A 178 15.11 6.07 -6.62
CA PRO A 178 16.09 5.25 -5.90
C PRO A 178 16.37 3.92 -6.62
N THR A 179 17.52 3.80 -7.28
CA THR A 179 17.97 2.59 -7.99
C THR A 179 18.47 1.53 -7.01
N THR A 180 17.53 0.97 -6.25
CA THR A 180 17.81 -0.02 -5.20
C THR A 180 18.09 -1.38 -5.84
N ARG A 181 19.19 -2.02 -5.41
CA ARG A 181 19.48 -3.40 -5.80
C ARG A 181 18.67 -4.36 -4.95
N TYR A 182 18.19 -5.42 -5.58
CA TYR A 182 17.49 -6.52 -4.92
C TYR A 182 18.37 -7.77 -4.83
N GLU A 183 18.12 -8.55 -3.79
CA GLU A 183 18.68 -9.88 -3.57
C GLU A 183 17.57 -10.72 -2.93
N GLU A 184 17.34 -11.97 -3.40
CA GLU A 184 16.30 -12.87 -2.88
C GLU A 184 14.85 -12.28 -2.90
N GLY A 185 14.60 -11.24 -3.70
CA GLY A 185 13.33 -10.53 -3.74
C GLY A 185 13.18 -9.40 -2.70
N PHE A 186 14.25 -8.99 -2.03
CA PHE A 186 14.25 -7.92 -1.02
C PHE A 186 15.35 -6.87 -1.27
N PRO A 187 15.17 -5.62 -0.82
CA PRO A 187 16.22 -4.61 -0.89
C PRO A 187 17.49 -5.03 -0.14
N THR A 188 18.67 -4.64 -0.63
CA THR A 188 19.95 -5.06 -0.04
C THR A 188 20.18 -4.65 1.42
N TRP A 189 19.53 -3.59 1.93
CA TRP A 189 19.64 -3.20 3.34
C TRP A 189 18.77 -4.05 4.28
N VAL A 190 17.68 -4.66 3.78
CA VAL A 190 16.85 -5.58 4.56
C VAL A 190 17.71 -6.81 4.83
N SER A 191 18.09 -7.01 6.09
CA SER A 191 19.09 -8.02 6.45
C SER A 191 18.59 -9.43 6.10
N LYS A 192 19.50 -10.38 5.84
CA LYS A 192 19.10 -11.76 5.53
C LYS A 192 18.32 -12.43 6.68
N HIS A 193 18.49 -11.94 7.91
CA HIS A 193 17.64 -12.33 9.05
C HIS A 193 16.22 -11.76 8.90
N ASP A 194 16.10 -10.45 8.61
CA ASP A 194 14.80 -9.81 8.35
C ASP A 194 14.06 -10.43 7.16
N ARG A 195 14.74 -10.77 6.06
CA ARG A 195 14.12 -11.49 4.93
C ARG A 195 13.53 -12.82 5.38
N LYS A 196 14.32 -13.62 6.10
CA LYS A 196 13.89 -14.89 6.69
C LYS A 196 12.86 -14.74 7.82
N LEU A 197 12.60 -13.52 8.29
CA LEU A 197 11.55 -13.15 9.24
C LEU A 197 10.30 -12.54 8.56
N LEU A 198 10.42 -12.10 7.29
CA LEU A 198 9.34 -11.56 6.46
C LEU A 198 8.72 -12.61 5.51
N GLN A 199 9.53 -13.46 4.87
CA GLN A 199 9.09 -14.44 3.84
C GLN A 199 8.20 -15.59 4.35
N SER A 200 8.13 -15.69 5.71
CA SER A 200 7.88 -17.52 7.90
C SER A 200 6.54 -17.97 8.65
N SER A 201 6.09 -19.20 8.39
CA SER A 201 5.00 -19.90 9.09
C SER A 201 5.16 -19.96 10.61
N THR A 202 6.37 -19.72 11.12
CA THR A 202 6.68 -19.50 12.53
C THR A 202 7.56 -18.25 12.68
N ILE A 203 6.95 -17.11 12.99
CA ILE A 203 7.67 -15.90 13.42
C ILE A 203 8.31 -16.20 14.79
N VAL A 204 9.62 -16.02 14.92
CA VAL A 204 10.33 -16.22 16.19
C VAL A 204 10.31 -14.90 16.97
N ALA A 205 9.55 -14.87 18.07
CA ALA A 205 9.45 -13.71 18.94
C ALA A 205 10.70 -13.54 19.83
N ASN A 206 11.10 -12.28 20.09
CA ASN A 206 12.09 -11.97 21.13
C ASN A 206 11.44 -11.90 22.51
N LEU A 207 10.17 -11.49 22.58
CA LEU A 207 9.33 -11.49 23.79
C LEU A 207 7.90 -11.92 23.45
N VAL A 208 7.24 -12.61 24.37
CA VAL A 208 5.81 -12.95 24.32
C VAL A 208 5.08 -12.24 25.46
N VAL A 209 3.93 -11.63 25.16
CA VAL A 209 3.09 -10.88 26.10
C VAL A 209 1.74 -11.57 26.28
N THR A 210 1.34 -11.86 27.52
CA THR A 210 0.19 -12.72 27.85
C THR A 210 -0.51 -12.23 29.11
N GLN A 211 -1.84 -12.05 29.09
CA GLN A 211 -2.55 -11.51 30.27
C GLN A 211 -2.60 -12.50 31.46
N ASP A 212 -2.61 -13.82 31.18
CA ASP A 212 -2.54 -14.88 32.21
C ASP A 212 -1.16 -14.93 32.92
N GLY A 213 -0.08 -14.66 32.19
CA GLY A 213 1.32 -14.73 32.64
C GLY A 213 2.10 -15.94 32.15
N SER A 214 1.66 -16.65 31.10
CA SER A 214 2.41 -17.79 30.54
C SER A 214 3.61 -17.38 29.67
N GLY A 215 3.69 -16.10 29.26
CA GLY A 215 4.77 -15.50 28.48
C GLY A 215 5.80 -14.77 29.33
N ASN A 216 6.54 -13.82 28.72
CA ASN A 216 7.58 -13.05 29.39
C ASN A 216 7.04 -11.89 30.22
N TYR A 217 5.94 -11.27 29.79
CA TYR A 217 5.35 -10.07 30.40
C TYR A 217 3.82 -10.10 30.33
N LYS A 218 3.15 -9.35 31.21
CA LYS A 218 1.67 -9.25 31.20
C LYS A 218 1.16 -8.07 30.37
N THR A 219 1.95 -7.02 30.27
CA THR A 219 1.64 -5.81 29.51
C THR A 219 2.59 -5.61 28.33
N ILE A 220 2.13 -4.91 27.31
CA ILE A 220 2.93 -4.51 26.14
C ILE A 220 3.94 -3.43 26.57
N THR A 221 3.56 -2.58 27.52
CA THR A 221 4.41 -1.56 28.15
C THR A 221 5.67 -2.17 28.78
N GLU A 222 5.54 -3.27 29.55
CA GLU A 222 6.70 -3.99 30.09
C GLU A 222 7.63 -4.53 28.99
N ALA A 223 7.06 -5.11 27.93
CA ALA A 223 7.84 -5.64 26.81
C ALA A 223 8.56 -4.54 26.02
N LEU A 224 7.97 -3.36 25.85
CA LEU A 224 8.62 -2.18 25.28
C LEU A 224 9.72 -1.63 26.21
N ASN A 225 9.52 -1.65 27.53
CA ASN A 225 10.51 -1.29 28.55
C ASN A 225 11.66 -2.31 28.71
N ALA A 226 11.48 -3.53 28.21
CA ALA A 226 12.55 -4.50 28.02
C ALA A 226 13.25 -4.29 26.66
N ALA A 227 12.48 -4.04 25.60
CA ALA A 227 13.01 -3.75 24.26
C ALA A 227 13.92 -2.52 24.25
N SER A 228 13.62 -1.48 25.02
CA SER A 228 14.47 -0.27 25.14
C SER A 228 15.87 -0.53 25.69
N LYS A 229 16.07 -1.68 26.36
CA LYS A 229 17.35 -2.11 26.95
C LYS A 229 18.11 -3.12 26.07
N ARG A 230 17.59 -3.46 24.88
CA ARG A 230 18.22 -4.41 23.96
C ARG A 230 19.57 -3.91 23.44
N THR A 231 20.50 -4.83 23.22
CA THR A 231 21.75 -4.55 22.52
C THR A 231 21.56 -4.78 21.01
N GLY A 232 22.16 -3.91 20.19
CA GLY A 232 22.07 -3.99 18.72
C GLY A 232 20.82 -3.29 18.13
N SER A 233 20.78 -3.24 16.80
CA SER A 233 19.82 -2.45 16.01
C SER A 233 18.89 -3.27 15.11
N GLY A 234 18.97 -4.61 15.17
CA GLY A 234 18.11 -5.52 14.41
C GLY A 234 16.64 -5.43 14.83
N ARG A 235 15.75 -6.04 14.04
CA ARG A 235 14.32 -6.11 14.33
C ARG A 235 14.07 -6.86 15.65
N PHE A 236 13.18 -6.30 16.46
CA PHE A 236 12.83 -6.84 17.78
C PHE A 236 11.33 -7.12 17.82
N VAL A 237 10.98 -8.41 17.85
CA VAL A 237 9.63 -8.94 17.72
C VAL A 237 9.00 -9.15 19.09
N ILE A 238 7.83 -8.55 19.30
CA ILE A 238 6.99 -8.74 20.48
C ILE A 238 5.70 -9.43 20.01
N HIS A 239 5.52 -10.70 20.38
CA HIS A 239 4.28 -11.43 20.14
C HIS A 239 3.30 -11.12 21.26
N VAL A 240 2.26 -10.34 20.95
CA VAL A 240 1.16 -10.03 21.85
C VAL A 240 0.07 -11.09 21.64
N LYS A 241 -0.22 -11.88 22.66
CA LYS A 241 -1.19 -12.97 22.55
C LYS A 241 -2.64 -12.47 22.46
N SER A 242 -3.55 -13.40 22.19
CA SER A 242 -5.00 -13.15 22.20
C SER A 242 -5.43 -12.51 23.53
N GLY A 243 -6.16 -11.40 23.49
CA GLY A 243 -6.48 -10.60 24.66
C GLY A 243 -6.86 -9.16 24.35
N VAL A 244 -7.34 -8.45 25.37
CA VAL A 244 -7.72 -7.02 25.29
C VAL A 244 -6.85 -6.21 26.23
N TYR A 245 -5.91 -5.47 25.66
CA TYR A 245 -4.87 -4.73 26.34
C TYR A 245 -5.27 -3.26 26.48
N ALA A 246 -5.73 -2.88 27.67
CA ALA A 246 -6.14 -1.52 28.00
C ALA A 246 -4.92 -0.64 28.35
N GLU A 247 -4.09 -0.35 27.35
CA GLU A 247 -2.80 0.35 27.49
C GLU A 247 -2.69 1.55 26.55
N TYR A 248 -2.04 2.62 27.02
CA TYR A 248 -1.64 3.77 26.20
C TYR A 248 -0.15 3.66 25.88
N LEU A 249 0.21 3.34 24.63
CA LEU A 249 1.58 3.01 24.25
C LEU A 249 2.25 4.14 23.47
N VAL A 250 3.52 4.44 23.80
CA VAL A 250 4.35 5.39 23.05
C VAL A 250 5.67 4.71 22.64
N ILE A 251 5.82 4.46 21.34
CA ILE A 251 7.02 3.87 20.75
C ILE A 251 7.89 5.01 20.21
N GLY A 252 8.69 5.60 21.10
CA GLY A 252 9.53 6.78 20.82
C GLY A 252 10.61 6.56 19.75
N LYS A 253 11.30 7.64 19.32
CA LYS A 253 12.26 7.60 18.20
C LYS A 253 13.44 6.64 18.41
N ASP A 254 13.79 6.32 19.66
CA ASP A 254 14.86 5.37 20.01
C ASP A 254 14.42 3.90 19.90
N LEU A 255 13.11 3.63 19.92
CA LEU A 255 12.53 2.30 19.74
C LEU A 255 12.34 1.96 18.25
N LYS A 256 13.46 1.95 17.51
CA LYS A 256 13.49 1.60 16.08
C LYS A 256 13.38 0.09 15.83
N ASN A 257 12.84 -0.31 14.68
CA ASN A 257 12.70 -1.70 14.24
C ASN A 257 11.91 -2.60 15.22
N ILE A 258 10.97 -2.04 15.99
CA ILE A 258 10.02 -2.82 16.79
C ILE A 258 8.96 -3.45 15.87
N MET A 259 8.66 -4.74 16.06
CA MET A 259 7.59 -5.44 15.38
C MET A 259 6.60 -5.99 16.40
N LEU A 260 5.34 -5.55 16.36
CA LEU A 260 4.24 -6.13 17.13
C LEU A 260 3.50 -7.16 16.29
N VAL A 261 3.28 -8.36 16.84
CA VAL A 261 2.54 -9.44 16.17
C VAL A 261 1.42 -9.91 17.09
N GLY A 262 0.18 -9.82 16.65
CA GLY A 262 -0.99 -10.39 17.33
C GLY A 262 -1.28 -11.83 16.89
N ASP A 263 -2.17 -12.51 17.61
CA ASP A 263 -2.72 -13.82 17.18
C ASP A 263 -3.82 -13.69 16.10
N GLY A 264 -4.17 -12.46 15.68
CA GLY A 264 -5.22 -12.17 14.71
C GLY A 264 -5.97 -10.88 15.05
N MET A 265 -6.44 -10.14 14.03
CA MET A 265 -6.95 -8.77 14.24
C MET A 265 -8.16 -8.68 15.17
N GLU A 266 -9.01 -9.71 15.23
CA GLU A 266 -10.13 -9.77 16.18
C GLU A 266 -9.77 -10.47 17.50
N SER A 267 -8.60 -11.10 17.58
CA SER A 267 -8.11 -11.85 18.75
C SER A 267 -7.25 -11.00 19.68
N THR A 268 -6.40 -10.13 19.13
CA THR A 268 -5.48 -9.26 19.89
C THR A 268 -5.85 -7.80 19.67
N ILE A 269 -6.28 -7.11 20.73
CA ILE A 269 -6.81 -5.75 20.66
C ILE A 269 -6.11 -4.86 21.70
N ILE A 270 -5.48 -3.76 21.25
CA ILE A 270 -4.99 -2.68 22.11
C ILE A 270 -6.06 -1.58 22.13
N THR A 271 -6.50 -1.16 23.32
CA THR A 271 -7.71 -0.35 23.47
C THR A 271 -7.56 0.83 24.44
N GLY A 272 -8.08 1.99 24.04
CA GLY A 272 -8.11 3.21 24.85
C GLY A 272 -9.40 4.02 24.61
N SER A 273 -9.48 5.21 25.20
CA SER A 273 -10.68 6.07 25.19
C SER A 273 -10.38 7.57 25.35
N ARG A 274 -9.12 8.02 25.18
CA ARG A 274 -8.77 9.45 25.19
C ARG A 274 -9.36 10.15 23.97
N SER A 275 -9.69 11.42 24.13
CA SER A 275 -10.37 12.21 23.09
C SER A 275 -10.23 13.71 23.35
N ASN A 276 -10.54 14.52 22.34
CA ASN A 276 -10.57 15.98 22.45
C ASN A 276 -11.67 16.47 23.41
N GLY A 277 -12.87 15.85 23.37
CA GLY A 277 -13.91 16.09 24.39
C GLY A 277 -13.47 15.74 25.82
N GLY A 278 -12.49 14.83 25.96
CA GLY A 278 -11.82 14.51 27.23
C GLY A 278 -10.65 15.43 27.61
N GLY A 279 -10.42 16.54 26.91
CA GLY A 279 -9.37 17.52 27.22
C GLY A 279 -7.97 17.20 26.66
N PHE A 280 -7.82 16.18 25.81
CA PHE A 280 -6.56 15.87 25.13
C PHE A 280 -6.45 16.63 23.80
N THR A 281 -5.23 16.91 23.34
CA THR A 281 -5.04 17.25 21.91
C THR A 281 -5.38 16.03 21.05
N THR A 282 -5.66 16.22 19.77
CA THR A 282 -5.81 15.12 18.82
C THR A 282 -4.55 14.25 18.79
N PHE A 283 -3.36 14.86 18.87
CA PHE A 283 -2.06 14.18 18.91
C PHE A 283 -1.87 13.24 20.12
N ASN A 284 -2.36 13.61 21.31
CA ASN A 284 -2.21 12.86 22.56
C ASN A 284 -3.47 12.03 22.93
N SER A 285 -4.54 12.14 22.13
CA SER A 285 -5.71 11.25 22.18
C SER A 285 -5.39 9.81 21.73
N ALA A 286 -4.25 9.60 21.07
CA ALA A 286 -3.85 8.33 20.50
C ALA A 286 -3.75 7.21 21.55
N THR A 287 -4.43 6.08 21.30
CA THR A 287 -4.27 4.86 22.10
C THR A 287 -2.87 4.27 21.92
N VAL A 288 -2.34 4.27 20.68
CA VAL A 288 -0.93 3.98 20.39
C VAL A 288 -0.32 5.10 19.56
N GLY A 289 0.86 5.58 19.96
CA GLY A 289 1.66 6.56 19.22
C GLY A 289 3.03 5.99 18.83
N VAL A 290 3.34 5.96 17.53
CA VAL A 290 4.56 5.35 16.98
C VAL A 290 5.43 6.42 16.30
N MET A 291 6.67 6.56 16.76
CA MET A 291 7.68 7.50 16.24
C MET A 291 9.02 6.83 15.91
N GLY A 292 9.31 5.63 16.44
CA GLY A 292 10.51 4.86 16.11
C GLY A 292 10.47 4.28 14.70
N ASP A 293 11.41 4.67 13.83
CA ASP A 293 11.52 4.21 12.43
C ASP A 293 11.53 2.67 12.29
N GLY A 294 11.05 2.17 11.15
CA GLY A 294 11.05 0.74 10.80
C GLY A 294 10.04 -0.10 11.59
N PHE A 295 9.01 0.55 12.14
CA PHE A 295 7.98 -0.12 12.93
C PHE A 295 7.09 -1.03 12.06
N ILE A 296 6.81 -2.24 12.54
CA ILE A 296 5.85 -3.15 11.90
C ILE A 296 4.76 -3.56 12.89
N ALA A 297 3.52 -3.63 12.42
CA ALA A 297 2.45 -4.34 13.10
C ALA A 297 1.81 -5.39 12.19
N GLN A 298 1.51 -6.57 12.73
CA GLN A 298 0.77 -7.62 12.03
C GLN A 298 -0.32 -8.23 12.91
N GLY A 299 -1.49 -8.52 12.34
CA GLY A 299 -2.50 -9.36 12.98
C GLY A 299 -3.06 -8.80 14.29
N ILE A 300 -3.20 -7.48 14.42
CA ILE A 300 -3.53 -6.80 15.68
C ILE A 300 -4.48 -5.61 15.44
N THR A 301 -5.42 -5.37 16.35
CA THR A 301 -6.30 -4.19 16.31
C THR A 301 -5.83 -3.09 17.26
N PHE A 302 -5.79 -1.87 16.76
CA PHE A 302 -5.71 -0.63 17.55
C PHE A 302 -7.12 -0.03 17.65
N ARG A 303 -7.61 0.27 18.86
CA ARG A 303 -8.98 0.75 19.08
C ARG A 303 -9.08 1.94 20.03
N ASN A 304 -9.82 2.98 19.63
CA ASN A 304 -10.30 4.01 20.54
C ASN A 304 -11.82 3.88 20.73
N THR A 305 -12.27 3.90 21.97
CA THR A 305 -13.65 3.63 22.40
C THR A 305 -14.39 4.86 22.92
N ALA A 306 -13.84 6.07 22.74
CA ALA A 306 -14.47 7.31 23.21
C ALA A 306 -15.88 7.57 22.63
N GLY A 307 -16.14 7.12 21.40
CA GLY A 307 -17.42 7.33 20.70
C GLY A 307 -17.54 8.71 20.02
N PRO A 308 -18.45 8.86 19.04
CA PRO A 308 -18.49 10.03 18.17
C PRO A 308 -18.99 11.32 18.85
N GLN A 309 -19.57 11.21 20.05
CA GLN A 309 -19.94 12.35 20.91
C GLN A 309 -18.74 13.04 21.58
N ASN A 310 -17.56 12.42 21.58
CA ASN A 310 -16.34 12.94 22.22
C ASN A 310 -15.36 13.61 21.22
N HIS A 311 -15.80 13.83 19.98
CA HIS A 311 -15.01 14.40 18.88
C HIS A 311 -13.75 13.57 18.56
N GLN A 312 -12.61 14.21 18.25
CA GLN A 312 -11.38 13.54 17.81
C GLN A 312 -10.90 12.50 18.84
N ALA A 313 -10.72 11.25 18.41
CA ALA A 313 -10.38 10.15 19.30
C ALA A 313 -9.49 9.10 18.60
N VAL A 314 -8.18 9.37 18.53
CA VAL A 314 -7.24 8.59 17.73
C VAL A 314 -7.03 7.17 18.29
N ALA A 315 -7.13 6.16 17.43
CA ALA A 315 -6.77 4.78 17.75
C ALA A 315 -5.26 4.54 17.58
N LEU A 316 -4.71 4.96 16.43
CA LEU A 316 -3.28 4.90 16.16
C LEU A 316 -2.78 6.21 15.55
N ARG A 317 -1.65 6.72 16.06
CA ARG A 317 -0.87 7.80 15.45
C ARG A 317 0.50 7.29 15.00
N VAL A 318 0.87 7.55 13.74
CA VAL A 318 2.12 7.09 13.15
C VAL A 318 2.91 8.26 12.57
N GLY A 319 4.12 8.48 13.08
CA GLY A 319 5.16 9.37 12.54
C GLY A 319 6.51 8.64 12.42
N SER A 320 6.47 7.34 12.14
CA SER A 320 7.61 6.43 11.97
C SER A 320 7.92 6.26 10.49
N ASP A 321 9.18 6.47 10.09
CA ASP A 321 9.60 6.30 8.70
C ASP A 321 9.81 4.81 8.36
N LEU A 322 9.46 4.43 7.13
CA LEU A 322 9.49 3.04 6.66
C LEU A 322 8.62 2.08 7.50
N SER A 323 7.46 2.57 7.98
CA SER A 323 6.54 1.79 8.82
C SER A 323 5.50 1.02 8.01
N ALA A 324 5.15 -0.18 8.47
CA ALA A 324 4.25 -1.07 7.72
C ALA A 324 3.24 -1.84 8.61
N PHE A 325 2.02 -1.99 8.11
CA PHE A 325 0.88 -2.58 8.83
C PHE A 325 0.21 -3.63 7.96
N TYR A 326 0.12 -4.87 8.44
CA TYR A 326 -0.41 -6.02 7.68
C TYR A 326 -1.51 -6.74 8.44
N GLN A 327 -2.70 -6.87 7.85
CA GLN A 327 -3.83 -7.54 8.50
C GLN A 327 -4.13 -6.93 9.89
N CYS A 328 -4.07 -5.60 9.98
CA CYS A 328 -4.35 -4.85 11.21
C CYS A 328 -5.76 -4.26 11.19
N GLY A 329 -6.36 -4.14 12.38
CA GLY A 329 -7.61 -3.41 12.57
C GLY A 329 -7.35 -2.01 13.13
N PHE A 330 -8.11 -1.02 12.67
CA PHE A 330 -8.10 0.35 13.19
C PHE A 330 -9.54 0.77 13.47
N LYS A 331 -9.93 0.80 14.75
CA LYS A 331 -11.33 0.94 15.16
C LYS A 331 -11.53 2.20 16.01
N GLY A 332 -12.31 3.15 15.51
CA GLY A 332 -12.64 4.39 16.21
C GLY A 332 -13.88 5.04 15.61
N TYR A 333 -14.00 6.37 15.73
CA TYR A 333 -15.04 7.15 15.08
C TYR A 333 -14.42 8.30 14.31
N GLN A 334 -14.38 9.49 14.91
CA GLN A 334 -13.72 10.65 14.34
C GLN A 334 -12.20 10.54 14.56
N ASP A 335 -11.41 10.92 13.55
CA ASP A 335 -9.93 10.99 13.60
C ASP A 335 -9.29 9.62 13.98
N THR A 336 -9.81 8.50 13.49
CA THR A 336 -9.38 7.15 13.94
C THR A 336 -7.90 6.83 13.69
N LEU A 337 -7.38 7.10 12.49
CA LEU A 337 -6.01 6.80 12.08
C LEU A 337 -5.27 8.09 11.68
N TYR A 338 -4.35 8.51 12.55
CA TYR A 338 -3.51 9.67 12.34
C TYR A 338 -2.19 9.26 11.66
N ALA A 339 -2.21 9.19 10.33
CA ALA A 339 -1.03 9.06 9.47
C ALA A 339 -0.26 10.40 9.45
N LEU A 340 0.35 10.75 10.59
CA LEU A 340 0.93 12.05 10.88
C LEU A 340 2.00 12.46 9.86
N SER A 341 3.05 11.65 9.69
CA SER A 341 4.27 12.04 8.96
C SER A 341 5.13 10.84 8.52
N GLN A 342 6.22 11.09 7.80
CA GLN A 342 7.12 10.08 7.19
C GLN A 342 6.42 9.14 6.18
N ARG A 343 7.08 8.04 5.77
CA ARG A 343 6.55 7.05 4.81
C ARG A 343 5.90 5.85 5.49
N GLN A 344 4.71 5.47 5.03
CA GLN A 344 3.85 4.47 5.68
C GLN A 344 3.14 3.56 4.66
N PHE A 345 3.02 2.27 4.97
CA PHE A 345 2.31 1.29 4.15
C PHE A 345 1.30 0.48 4.97
N TYR A 346 0.05 0.42 4.52
CA TYR A 346 -1.03 -0.32 5.15
C TYR A 346 -1.60 -1.32 4.15
N ARG A 347 -1.65 -2.61 4.49
CA ARG A 347 -2.09 -3.66 3.58
C ARG A 347 -2.94 -4.73 4.25
N ASP A 348 -3.99 -5.15 3.54
CA ASP A 348 -4.98 -6.16 3.99
C ASP A 348 -5.65 -5.79 5.33
N CYS A 349 -5.69 -4.49 5.65
CA CYS A 349 -6.18 -3.93 6.91
C CYS A 349 -7.67 -3.55 6.86
N ASN A 350 -8.31 -3.55 8.02
CA ASN A 350 -9.69 -3.09 8.21
C ASN A 350 -9.71 -1.75 8.99
N ILE A 351 -10.17 -0.67 8.37
CA ILE A 351 -10.18 0.68 8.94
C ILE A 351 -11.63 1.14 9.11
N TYR A 352 -12.03 1.49 10.33
CA TYR A 352 -13.41 1.86 10.69
C TYR A 352 -13.46 3.28 11.26
N GLY A 353 -14.33 4.14 10.73
CA GLY A 353 -14.49 5.51 11.26
C GLY A 353 -15.64 6.29 10.63
N THR A 354 -15.72 7.60 10.90
CA THR A 354 -16.84 8.48 10.51
C THR A 354 -16.35 9.78 9.85
N VAL A 355 -15.91 10.72 10.66
CA VAL A 355 -15.36 12.02 10.24
C VAL A 355 -13.83 11.94 10.22
N ASP A 356 -13.23 12.34 9.10
CA ASP A 356 -11.80 12.54 8.89
C ASP A 356 -10.92 11.35 9.35
N PHE A 357 -11.43 10.13 9.18
CA PHE A 357 -10.92 8.99 9.96
C PHE A 357 -9.60 8.40 9.44
N ILE A 358 -9.12 8.83 8.27
CA ILE A 358 -7.74 8.66 7.79
C ILE A 358 -7.16 10.06 7.50
N PHE A 359 -6.31 10.59 8.38
CA PHE A 359 -5.86 11.98 8.31
C PHE A 359 -4.39 12.16 8.68
N GLY A 360 -3.86 13.36 8.41
CA GLY A 360 -2.45 13.70 8.64
C GLY A 360 -1.71 14.03 7.35
N ASN A 361 -0.37 14.06 7.42
CA ASN A 361 0.51 14.48 6.34
C ASN A 361 1.70 13.53 6.12
N ALA A 362 1.51 12.24 6.35
CA ALA A 362 2.43 11.20 5.87
C ALA A 362 2.45 11.13 4.33
N ALA A 363 3.46 10.46 3.78
CA ALA A 363 3.37 9.79 2.49
C ALA A 363 2.85 8.36 2.75
N SER A 364 1.56 8.14 2.56
CA SER A 364 0.87 6.93 3.03
C SER A 364 0.10 6.23 1.91
N ILE A 365 0.18 4.90 1.87
CA ILE A 365 -0.57 4.06 0.92
C ILE A 365 -1.34 2.99 1.67
N PHE A 366 -2.62 2.86 1.30
CA PHE A 366 -3.57 1.86 1.77
C PHE A 366 -3.88 0.94 0.59
N GLN A 367 -3.41 -0.31 0.64
CA GLN A 367 -3.49 -1.26 -0.47
C GLN A 367 -4.27 -2.53 -0.07
N ASN A 368 -5.30 -2.90 -0.83
CA ASN A 368 -6.15 -4.04 -0.50
C ASN A 368 -6.81 -3.95 0.91
N CYS A 369 -7.08 -2.73 1.37
CA CYS A 369 -7.74 -2.47 2.64
C CYS A 369 -9.26 -2.50 2.49
N ASN A 370 -9.96 -2.90 3.55
CA ASN A 370 -11.37 -2.57 3.73
C ASN A 370 -11.47 -1.28 4.53
N ILE A 371 -12.22 -0.32 4.01
CA ILE A 371 -12.44 1.01 4.58
C ILE A 371 -13.95 1.10 4.85
N ILE A 372 -14.32 0.99 6.13
CA ILE A 372 -15.69 0.82 6.59
C ILE A 372 -16.16 2.13 7.22
N VAL A 373 -17.07 2.81 6.54
CA VAL A 373 -17.67 4.05 7.06
C VAL A 373 -18.81 3.69 8.01
N GLN A 374 -18.73 4.21 9.23
CA GLN A 374 -19.69 3.98 10.31
C GLN A 374 -20.79 5.04 10.34
N LYS A 375 -21.85 4.79 11.12
CA LYS A 375 -22.88 5.79 11.38
C LYS A 375 -22.33 6.89 12.30
N PRO A 376 -22.44 8.18 11.92
CA PRO A 376 -21.98 9.29 12.75
C PRO A 376 -23.11 9.80 13.66
N GLN A 377 -22.85 10.88 14.41
CA GLN A 377 -23.91 11.59 15.12
C GLN A 377 -24.90 12.23 14.11
N PRO A 378 -26.15 12.53 14.54
CA PRO A 378 -27.10 13.30 13.73
C PRO A 378 -26.48 14.58 13.16
N SER A 379 -26.84 14.90 11.91
CA SER A 379 -26.33 16.07 11.16
C SER A 379 -24.83 16.10 10.83
N GLN A 380 -24.02 15.12 11.25
CA GLN A 380 -22.65 14.97 10.76
C GLN A 380 -22.62 14.40 9.32
N LYS A 381 -21.53 14.69 8.61
CA LYS A 381 -21.20 14.13 7.29
C LYS A 381 -19.94 13.28 7.44
N ASN A 382 -19.89 12.11 6.81
CA ASN A 382 -18.72 11.25 6.88
C ASN A 382 -17.66 11.64 5.84
N THR A 383 -16.39 11.53 6.21
CA THR A 383 -15.24 11.85 5.36
C THR A 383 -14.15 10.80 5.56
N VAL A 384 -13.82 10.06 4.50
CA VAL A 384 -12.79 9.01 4.57
C VAL A 384 -11.42 9.61 4.82
N THR A 385 -11.02 10.67 4.09
CA THR A 385 -9.73 11.33 4.29
C THR A 385 -9.81 12.81 4.69
N ALA A 386 -8.81 13.26 5.45
CA ALA A 386 -8.55 14.67 5.71
C ALA A 386 -7.04 14.96 5.60
N GLN A 387 -6.54 15.04 4.37
CA GLN A 387 -5.10 15.11 4.13
C GLN A 387 -4.55 16.53 4.38
N GLY A 388 -3.50 16.61 5.19
CA GLY A 388 -2.99 17.84 5.82
C GLY A 388 -1.74 18.46 5.21
N ARG A 389 -1.54 18.40 3.88
CA ARG A 389 -0.37 19.01 3.23
C ARG A 389 -0.42 20.54 3.19
N THR A 390 0.61 21.19 3.74
CA THR A 390 0.67 22.65 3.95
C THR A 390 1.61 23.38 3.00
N ASP A 391 2.53 22.69 2.35
CA ASP A 391 3.44 23.26 1.35
C ASP A 391 3.48 22.36 0.09
N PRO A 392 3.45 22.93 -1.14
CA PRO A 392 3.33 22.14 -2.37
C PRO A 392 4.56 21.26 -2.66
N ASN A 393 5.72 21.58 -2.09
CA ASN A 393 6.99 20.86 -2.25
C ASN A 393 7.08 19.65 -1.30
N GLN A 394 6.15 19.50 -0.34
CA GLN A 394 6.09 18.30 0.49
C GLN A 394 5.74 17.06 -0.37
N ASN A 395 6.50 15.98 -0.21
CA ASN A 395 6.34 14.72 -0.93
C ASN A 395 5.23 13.81 -0.36
N THR A 396 4.25 14.40 0.34
CA THR A 396 3.27 13.71 1.19
C THR A 396 1.89 13.61 0.54
N GLY A 397 1.01 12.76 1.12
CA GLY A 397 -0.34 12.50 0.62
C GLY A 397 -0.90 11.15 1.09
N ILE A 398 -2.19 10.94 0.84
CA ILE A 398 -2.89 9.67 1.09
C ILE A 398 -3.23 9.02 -0.24
N VAL A 399 -2.82 7.78 -0.46
CA VAL A 399 -3.24 6.97 -1.61
C VAL A 399 -4.03 5.76 -1.13
N ILE A 400 -5.23 5.58 -1.66
CA ILE A 400 -6.05 4.38 -1.48
C ILE A 400 -6.02 3.61 -2.81
N GLN A 401 -5.37 2.44 -2.83
CA GLN A 401 -5.19 1.60 -4.01
C GLN A 401 -5.88 0.24 -3.83
N ASN A 402 -6.54 -0.30 -4.86
CA ASN A 402 -7.07 -1.67 -4.89
C ASN A 402 -7.89 -2.03 -3.62
N SER A 403 -8.60 -1.06 -3.05
CA SER A 403 -9.24 -1.17 -1.73
C SER A 403 -10.76 -1.09 -1.87
N LYS A 404 -11.50 -1.36 -0.79
CA LYS A 404 -12.97 -1.29 -0.77
C LYS A 404 -13.43 -0.20 0.19
N ILE A 405 -14.19 0.78 -0.28
CA ILE A 405 -14.86 1.78 0.57
C ILE A 405 -16.35 1.44 0.63
N THR A 406 -16.83 1.10 1.83
CA THR A 406 -18.14 0.47 2.06
C THR A 406 -18.84 1.03 3.30
N ALA A 407 -20.15 0.86 3.38
CA ALA A 407 -20.90 1.15 4.61
C ALA A 407 -20.78 0.01 5.64
N SER A 408 -20.80 0.39 6.91
CA SER A 408 -21.10 -0.51 8.04
C SER A 408 -22.57 -0.96 8.02
N SER A 409 -22.90 -2.04 8.72
CA SER A 409 -24.27 -2.58 8.82
C SER A 409 -25.28 -1.63 9.49
N ASP A 410 -24.83 -0.65 10.28
CA ASP A 410 -25.67 0.35 10.93
C ASP A 410 -25.75 1.68 10.15
N LEU A 411 -24.82 1.96 9.23
CA LEU A 411 -24.90 3.06 8.26
C LEU A 411 -25.71 2.67 7.01
N GLU A 412 -25.52 1.46 6.49
CA GLU A 412 -26.09 0.98 5.22
C GLU A 412 -27.61 1.20 5.08
N PRO A 413 -28.46 0.94 6.10
CA PRO A 413 -29.91 1.19 6.02
C PRO A 413 -30.29 2.68 6.00
N VAL A 414 -29.35 3.59 6.26
CA VAL A 414 -29.58 5.03 6.49
C VAL A 414 -28.63 5.95 5.72
N ILE A 415 -27.90 5.45 4.70
CA ILE A 415 -26.94 6.23 3.89
C ILE A 415 -27.52 7.55 3.34
N GLY A 416 -28.81 7.57 2.97
CA GLY A 416 -29.49 8.78 2.48
C GLY A 416 -29.64 9.89 3.52
N SER A 417 -29.50 9.58 4.81
CA SER A 417 -29.52 10.56 5.92
C SER A 417 -28.12 11.00 6.37
N TYR A 418 -27.07 10.30 5.93
CA TYR A 418 -25.69 10.46 6.41
C TYR A 418 -24.71 10.46 5.22
N PRO A 419 -24.62 11.56 4.45
CA PRO A 419 -23.83 11.60 3.23
C PRO A 419 -22.35 11.40 3.54
N SER A 420 -21.71 10.51 2.77
CA SER A 420 -20.31 10.11 2.94
C SER A 420 -19.47 10.55 1.73
N TYR A 421 -18.25 11.02 2.00
CA TYR A 421 -17.35 11.59 0.99
C TYR A 421 -15.95 10.96 1.08
N LEU A 422 -15.24 10.92 -0.05
CA LEU A 422 -13.86 10.42 -0.15
C LEU A 422 -12.87 11.25 0.68
N GLY A 423 -13.14 12.54 0.88
CA GLY A 423 -12.40 13.36 1.85
C GLY A 423 -12.69 14.86 1.78
N ARG A 424 -11.97 15.64 2.60
CA ARG A 424 -12.01 17.11 2.63
C ARG A 424 -10.64 17.77 2.91
N PRO A 425 -10.37 18.97 2.35
CA PRO A 425 -9.02 19.54 2.37
C PRO A 425 -8.69 20.27 3.67
N TRP A 426 -8.21 19.53 4.67
CA TRP A 426 -7.79 20.08 5.97
C TRP A 426 -6.72 21.18 5.87
N LYS A 427 -5.90 21.16 4.81
CA LYS A 427 -4.82 22.13 4.56
C LYS A 427 -4.73 22.48 3.07
N GLN A 428 -4.10 23.62 2.77
CA GLN A 428 -4.16 24.29 1.46
C GLN A 428 -3.76 23.44 0.25
N TYR A 429 -2.80 22.52 0.41
CA TYR A 429 -2.26 21.70 -0.68
C TYR A 429 -2.63 20.21 -0.55
N SER A 430 -3.74 19.93 0.15
CA SER A 430 -4.28 18.59 0.45
C SER A 430 -4.18 17.66 -0.76
N ARG A 431 -3.58 16.47 -0.58
CA ARG A 431 -3.34 15.52 -1.68
C ARG A 431 -3.83 14.12 -1.33
N THR A 432 -4.90 13.71 -2.00
CA THR A 432 -5.51 12.37 -1.88
C THR A 432 -5.70 11.76 -3.25
N VAL A 433 -5.39 10.48 -3.42
CA VAL A 433 -5.72 9.71 -4.63
C VAL A 433 -6.46 8.44 -4.24
N VAL A 434 -7.57 8.16 -4.92
CA VAL A 434 -8.35 6.92 -4.77
C VAL A 434 -8.34 6.21 -6.12
N MET A 435 -7.69 5.06 -6.18
CA MET A 435 -7.40 4.40 -7.45
C MET A 435 -7.60 2.88 -7.40
N GLU A 436 -8.05 2.33 -8.53
CA GLU A 436 -8.26 0.88 -8.74
C GLU A 436 -9.19 0.24 -7.68
N SER A 437 -10.01 1.07 -7.01
CA SER A 437 -10.72 0.71 -5.78
C SER A 437 -12.22 0.57 -6.01
N PHE A 438 -12.88 -0.27 -5.20
CA PHE A 438 -14.34 -0.39 -5.17
C PHE A 438 -14.92 0.70 -4.27
N LEU A 439 -15.84 1.50 -4.83
CA LEU A 439 -16.58 2.55 -4.16
C LEU A 439 -18.06 2.17 -4.14
N ASP A 440 -18.58 1.93 -2.94
CA ASP A 440 -19.98 1.58 -2.75
C ASP A 440 -20.90 2.84 -2.77
N LYS A 441 -22.22 2.61 -2.81
CA LYS A 441 -23.26 3.62 -3.03
C LYS A 441 -23.39 4.69 -1.93
N LEU A 442 -22.69 4.54 -0.80
CA LEU A 442 -22.63 5.56 0.24
C LEU A 442 -21.87 6.83 -0.18
N ILE A 443 -20.98 6.70 -1.17
CA ILE A 443 -20.20 7.84 -1.68
C ILE A 443 -21.13 8.77 -2.45
N ASN A 444 -21.31 9.97 -1.91
CA ASN A 444 -22.12 11.03 -2.51
C ASN A 444 -21.62 11.35 -3.93
N PRO A 445 -22.49 11.63 -4.93
CA PRO A 445 -22.07 11.84 -6.32
C PRO A 445 -21.00 12.94 -6.50
N ALA A 446 -21.01 13.98 -5.67
CA ALA A 446 -19.98 15.03 -5.62
C ALA A 446 -18.57 14.49 -5.28
N GLY A 447 -18.48 13.33 -4.64
CA GLY A 447 -17.25 12.62 -4.23
C GLY A 447 -16.53 13.25 -3.06
N TRP A 448 -16.34 14.57 -3.07
CA TRP A 448 -15.46 15.31 -2.17
C TRP A 448 -16.21 16.45 -1.46
N LEU A 449 -15.82 16.77 -0.23
CA LEU A 449 -16.48 17.78 0.60
C LEU A 449 -15.55 18.98 0.81
N ALA A 450 -16.04 20.21 0.60
CA ALA A 450 -15.27 21.41 0.86
C ALA A 450 -14.96 21.55 2.37
N TRP A 451 -13.80 22.10 2.73
CA TRP A 451 -13.44 22.32 4.13
C TRP A 451 -14.16 23.53 4.71
N ASP A 452 -13.96 24.70 4.10
CA ASP A 452 -14.65 25.95 4.40
C ASP A 452 -14.65 26.84 3.15
N GLY A 453 -15.84 27.25 2.69
CA GLY A 453 -16.04 28.02 1.46
C GLY A 453 -15.18 27.54 0.28
N ASN A 454 -14.39 28.46 -0.27
CA ASN A 454 -13.46 28.21 -1.39
C ASN A 454 -12.02 27.86 -0.94
N PHE A 455 -11.80 27.50 0.33
CA PHE A 455 -10.45 27.15 0.82
C PHE A 455 -9.89 25.91 0.09
N ALA A 456 -8.62 25.98 -0.28
CA ALA A 456 -7.84 24.93 -0.95
C ALA A 456 -8.33 24.44 -2.33
N LEU A 457 -9.52 24.80 -2.80
CA LEU A 457 -10.17 24.16 -3.96
C LEU A 457 -9.37 24.23 -5.28
N ASN A 458 -8.49 25.23 -5.42
CA ASN A 458 -7.62 25.44 -6.59
C ASN A 458 -6.16 25.04 -6.35
N THR A 459 -5.81 24.52 -5.17
CA THR A 459 -4.43 24.19 -4.76
C THR A 459 -4.27 22.77 -4.17
N LEU A 460 -5.38 22.11 -3.84
CA LEU A 460 -5.43 20.68 -3.55
C LEU A 460 -5.18 19.82 -4.81
N TYR A 461 -4.93 18.53 -4.63
CA TYR A 461 -4.94 17.53 -5.71
C TYR A 461 -5.75 16.32 -5.26
N TYR A 462 -6.98 16.18 -5.76
CA TYR A 462 -7.85 15.03 -5.51
C TYR A 462 -8.06 14.24 -6.80
N GLY A 463 -7.44 13.05 -6.84
CA GLY A 463 -7.38 12.20 -8.03
C GLY A 463 -8.22 10.93 -7.90
N GLU A 464 -8.98 10.61 -8.95
CA GLU A 464 -9.66 9.31 -9.10
C GLU A 464 -9.21 8.58 -10.37
N TYR A 465 -8.81 7.32 -10.28
CA TYR A 465 -8.30 6.51 -11.40
C TYR A 465 -8.87 5.09 -11.37
N LYS A 466 -9.61 4.68 -12.42
CA LYS A 466 -10.13 3.30 -12.59
C LYS A 466 -10.84 2.70 -11.36
N ASN A 467 -11.57 3.53 -10.61
CA ASN A 467 -12.44 3.04 -9.54
C ASN A 467 -13.66 2.31 -10.13
N SER A 468 -14.26 1.42 -9.35
CA SER A 468 -15.41 0.60 -9.72
C SER A 468 -16.49 0.60 -8.63
N GLY A 469 -17.69 0.08 -8.93
CA GLY A 469 -18.81 0.04 -7.99
C GLY A 469 -19.75 1.26 -8.10
N PRO A 470 -20.91 1.22 -7.43
CA PRO A 470 -21.98 2.20 -7.64
C PRO A 470 -21.61 3.65 -7.22
N GLY A 471 -20.63 3.84 -6.33
CA GLY A 471 -20.12 5.16 -5.94
C GLY A 471 -19.02 5.72 -6.87
N SER A 472 -18.57 4.97 -7.89
CA SER A 472 -17.41 5.34 -8.71
C SER A 472 -17.73 6.17 -9.96
N SER A 473 -18.99 6.52 -10.21
CA SER A 473 -19.31 7.45 -11.31
C SER A 473 -18.73 8.83 -11.03
N THR A 474 -18.01 9.39 -12.01
CA THR A 474 -17.41 10.72 -11.91
C THR A 474 -18.24 11.83 -12.55
N SER A 475 -19.44 11.50 -13.08
CA SER A 475 -20.32 12.40 -13.85
C SER A 475 -20.85 13.62 -13.08
N GLU A 476 -20.92 13.53 -11.75
CA GLU A 476 -21.51 14.54 -10.86
C GLU A 476 -20.49 15.03 -9.80
N ARG A 477 -19.19 14.79 -10.04
CA ARG A 477 -18.11 15.21 -9.15
C ARG A 477 -17.95 16.73 -9.15
N VAL A 478 -17.37 17.25 -8.07
CA VAL A 478 -17.10 18.68 -7.88
C VAL A 478 -16.21 19.29 -8.97
N GLU A 479 -16.60 20.45 -9.50
CA GLU A 479 -15.88 21.19 -10.55
C GLU A 479 -14.70 22.02 -10.02
N TRP A 480 -13.96 21.51 -9.02
CA TRP A 480 -12.85 22.24 -8.41
C TRP A 480 -11.58 22.17 -9.26
N GLY A 481 -10.80 23.26 -9.32
CA GLY A 481 -9.54 23.29 -10.08
C GLY A 481 -8.48 22.28 -9.61
N GLY A 482 -8.57 21.79 -8.38
CA GLY A 482 -7.74 20.72 -7.83
C GLY A 482 -8.33 19.30 -7.94
N PHE A 483 -9.57 19.12 -8.38
CA PHE A 483 -10.15 17.79 -8.62
C PHE A 483 -9.78 17.29 -10.01
N LYS A 484 -9.51 15.98 -10.15
CA LYS A 484 -9.13 15.37 -11.42
C LYS A 484 -9.54 13.90 -11.54
N VAL A 485 -10.28 13.60 -12.60
CA VAL A 485 -10.35 12.23 -13.13
C VAL A 485 -9.04 11.95 -13.86
N ILE A 486 -8.21 11.05 -13.32
CA ILE A 486 -6.92 10.68 -13.90
C ILE A 486 -7.19 9.65 -15.00
N THR A 487 -6.73 9.95 -16.22
CA THR A 487 -6.80 9.04 -17.38
C THR A 487 -5.42 8.54 -17.82
N ASN A 488 -4.36 9.26 -17.47
CA ASN A 488 -2.99 8.95 -17.87
C ASN A 488 -2.33 7.97 -16.88
N VAL A 489 -1.93 6.79 -17.37
CA VAL A 489 -1.25 5.74 -16.58
C VAL A 489 0.06 6.24 -15.98
N SER A 490 0.80 7.11 -16.67
CA SER A 490 2.06 7.70 -16.20
C SER A 490 1.88 8.72 -15.07
N GLU A 491 0.68 9.25 -14.89
CA GLU A 491 0.30 10.10 -13.75
C GLU A 491 -0.15 9.23 -12.57
N ALA A 492 -1.03 8.25 -12.81
CA ALA A 492 -1.45 7.29 -11.79
C ALA A 492 -0.25 6.52 -11.19
N SER A 493 0.76 6.16 -12.01
CA SER A 493 1.95 5.45 -11.54
C SER A 493 2.83 6.25 -10.58
N GLN A 494 2.70 7.59 -10.52
CA GLN A 494 3.40 8.41 -9.51
C GLN A 494 2.88 8.13 -8.09
N PHE A 495 1.64 7.65 -7.96
CA PHE A 495 1.00 7.28 -6.71
C PHE A 495 1.17 5.80 -6.33
N SER A 496 1.88 5.03 -7.16
CA SER A 496 2.20 3.62 -6.88
C SER A 496 3.16 3.46 -5.69
N VAL A 497 3.14 2.27 -5.06
CA VAL A 497 4.08 1.88 -3.99
C VAL A 497 5.54 2.15 -4.36
N ALA A 498 5.94 1.87 -5.60
CA ALA A 498 7.30 2.07 -6.06
C ALA A 498 7.73 3.54 -6.03
N ASN A 499 6.89 4.45 -6.52
CA ASN A 499 7.26 5.86 -6.73
C ASN A 499 6.88 6.76 -5.55
N PHE A 500 5.69 6.58 -4.97
CA PHE A 500 5.13 7.54 -4.02
C PHE A 500 5.75 7.48 -2.61
N ILE A 501 6.07 6.28 -2.14
CA ILE A 501 6.75 6.04 -0.86
C ILE A 501 8.17 5.48 -1.07
N GLY A 502 8.67 5.47 -2.30
CA GLY A 502 9.94 4.84 -2.64
C GLY A 502 9.95 3.34 -2.29
N GLY A 503 8.80 2.66 -2.31
CA GLY A 503 8.60 1.34 -1.68
C GLY A 503 9.55 0.25 -2.17
N GLN A 504 10.03 0.35 -3.42
CA GLN A 504 11.07 -0.55 -3.93
C GLN A 504 12.40 -0.49 -3.16
N SER A 505 12.65 0.58 -2.40
CA SER A 505 13.84 0.67 -1.57
C SER A 505 13.71 -0.04 -0.22
N TRP A 506 12.51 -0.35 0.27
CA TRP A 506 12.31 -0.77 1.67
C TRP A 506 11.25 -1.85 1.94
N LEU A 507 10.32 -2.08 1.01
CA LEU A 507 9.36 -3.19 1.04
C LEU A 507 9.90 -4.39 0.23
N PRO A 508 9.33 -5.59 0.39
CA PRO A 508 9.63 -6.73 -0.49
C PRO A 508 9.29 -6.42 -1.95
N ALA A 509 10.04 -7.00 -2.89
CA ALA A 509 9.80 -6.83 -4.33
C ALA A 509 8.53 -7.54 -4.80
N THR A 510 8.19 -8.65 -4.14
CA THR A 510 7.06 -9.52 -4.49
C THR A 510 5.81 -9.12 -3.72
N ASN A 511 4.64 -9.40 -4.30
CA ASN A 511 3.36 -9.32 -3.60
C ASN A 511 3.17 -10.40 -2.51
N GLN A 512 4.24 -11.15 -2.19
CA GLN A 512 4.26 -12.16 -1.15
C GLN A 512 4.23 -11.47 0.22
N LEU A 513 3.20 -11.82 0.98
CA LEU A 513 2.94 -11.27 2.30
C LEU A 513 3.98 -11.66 3.34
N LEU A 514 3.82 -11.03 4.51
CA LEU A 514 4.48 -11.39 5.75
C LEU A 514 4.01 -12.79 6.23
N PHE A 515 4.57 -13.81 5.56
CA PHE A 515 4.27 -15.24 5.59
C PHE A 515 2.82 -15.68 5.26
N GLY A 516 2.68 -16.99 4.99
CA GLY A 516 1.69 -17.77 5.73
C GLY A 516 0.46 -18.33 5.00
N VAL A 517 0.12 -17.90 3.79
CA VAL A 517 -1.06 -18.43 3.05
C VAL A 517 -0.68 -18.88 1.65
N LEU A 518 -1.20 -20.03 1.22
CA LEU A 518 -0.84 -20.75 0.00
C LEU A 518 -1.52 -20.17 -1.26
N PHE A 519 -1.44 -18.85 -1.44
CA PHE A 519 -1.85 -18.18 -2.67
C PHE A 519 -0.75 -18.31 -3.74
N ILE A 520 -0.95 -19.22 -4.70
CA ILE A 520 -0.14 -19.32 -5.92
C ILE A 520 -0.52 -18.15 -6.84
N SER A 521 -0.08 -16.94 -6.47
CA SER A 521 -0.25 -15.74 -7.28
C SER A 521 0.73 -15.77 -8.46
N PHE A 522 0.21 -16.11 -9.64
CA PHE A 522 0.97 -16.03 -10.89
C PHE A 522 1.48 -14.60 -11.13
N SER A 523 2.79 -14.40 -11.04
CA SER A 523 3.46 -13.16 -11.45
C SER A 523 4.96 -13.41 -11.70
N PHE A 524 5.27 -13.65 -12.97
CA PHE A 524 6.54 -13.43 -13.67
C PHE A 524 7.85 -13.45 -12.84
N LEU A 525 8.67 -14.48 -13.07
CA LEU A 525 10.13 -14.31 -13.10
C LEU A 525 10.63 -14.55 -14.53
N LEU A 526 11.11 -13.50 -15.18
CA LEU A 526 11.81 -13.60 -16.46
C LEU A 526 13.24 -14.08 -16.21
N LEU A 527 13.53 -15.34 -16.55
CA LEU A 527 14.89 -15.85 -16.71
C LEU A 527 15.02 -16.49 -18.10
N ALA A 528 15.80 -15.87 -18.97
CA ALA A 528 15.97 -16.32 -20.34
C ALA A 528 16.90 -17.54 -20.42
N SER A 529 16.38 -18.63 -20.99
CA SER A 529 17.13 -19.79 -21.47
C SER A 529 16.35 -20.40 -22.66
N PRO A 530 16.95 -21.24 -23.51
CA PRO A 530 16.52 -21.35 -24.91
C PRO A 530 15.16 -22.01 -25.12
N SER A 531 14.49 -21.60 -26.20
CA SER A 531 13.26 -22.20 -26.70
C SER A 531 13.41 -23.70 -26.96
N LEU A 532 12.42 -24.50 -26.53
CA LEU A 532 12.16 -25.82 -27.10
C LEU A 532 11.82 -25.64 -28.59
N SER A 533 12.80 -25.86 -29.45
CA SER A 533 12.64 -25.96 -30.91
C SER A 533 11.85 -27.22 -31.28
N ASP A 534 11.14 -27.20 -32.40
CA ASP A 534 10.37 -28.36 -32.88
C ASP A 534 11.20 -29.64 -32.97
N THR A 535 10.98 -30.52 -32.00
CA THR A 535 11.50 -31.88 -31.95
C THR A 535 10.33 -32.82 -32.17
N ASN A 536 10.48 -33.75 -33.11
CA ASN A 536 9.45 -34.76 -33.39
C ASN A 536 9.42 -35.79 -32.25
N GLY A 537 8.68 -35.49 -31.19
CA GLY A 537 8.33 -36.46 -30.14
C GLY A 537 7.22 -37.40 -30.60
N ASP A 538 7.24 -38.63 -30.10
CA ASP A 538 6.04 -39.48 -30.12
C ASP A 538 5.06 -39.10 -29.00
N ILE A 539 3.85 -39.67 -29.01
CA ILE A 539 2.83 -39.34 -28.01
C ILE A 539 3.23 -39.70 -26.56
N ASN A 540 4.09 -40.71 -26.36
CA ASN A 540 4.62 -41.01 -25.02
C ASN A 540 5.60 -39.92 -24.58
N TRP A 541 6.44 -39.42 -25.49
CA TRP A 541 7.34 -38.31 -25.22
C TRP A 541 6.56 -37.03 -24.88
N TRP A 542 5.56 -36.65 -25.68
CA TRP A 542 4.70 -35.48 -25.40
C TRP A 542 3.92 -35.64 -24.09
N CYS A 543 3.26 -36.78 -23.86
CA CYS A 543 2.52 -36.98 -22.61
C CYS A 543 3.43 -37.01 -21.38
N ASN A 544 4.67 -37.52 -21.48
CA ASN A 544 5.67 -37.42 -20.42
C ASN A 544 6.10 -35.97 -20.13
N GLN A 545 5.86 -35.01 -21.03
CA GLN A 545 6.09 -33.59 -20.76
C GLN A 545 4.94 -32.93 -19.99
N THR A 546 3.81 -33.62 -19.78
CA THR A 546 2.59 -33.04 -19.16
C THR A 546 2.42 -33.41 -17.68
N PRO A 547 1.82 -32.54 -16.84
CA PRO A 547 1.60 -32.83 -15.42
C PRO A 547 0.63 -33.98 -15.16
N TYR A 548 -0.30 -34.27 -16.09
CA TYR A 548 -1.27 -35.36 -15.98
C TYR A 548 -1.06 -36.40 -17.09
N LEU A 549 0.00 -37.20 -16.92
CA LEU A 549 0.41 -38.28 -17.81
C LEU A 549 -0.72 -39.28 -18.16
N GLU A 550 -1.44 -39.77 -17.16
CA GLU A 550 -2.46 -40.82 -17.37
C GLU A 550 -3.68 -40.34 -18.17
N PRO A 551 -4.30 -39.16 -17.88
CA PRO A 551 -5.28 -38.57 -18.79
C PRO A 551 -4.75 -38.33 -20.20
N CYS A 552 -3.49 -37.88 -20.34
CA CYS A 552 -2.89 -37.70 -21.66
C CYS A 552 -2.82 -39.02 -22.44
N LYS A 553 -2.26 -40.08 -21.85
CA LYS A 553 -2.20 -41.40 -22.49
C LYS A 553 -3.57 -42.02 -22.74
N HIS A 554 -4.54 -41.81 -21.84
CA HIS A 554 -5.88 -42.36 -22.00
C HIS A 554 -6.64 -41.72 -23.17
N PHE A 555 -6.64 -40.38 -23.26
CA PHE A 555 -7.40 -39.68 -24.29
C PHE A 555 -6.63 -39.44 -25.61
N MET A 556 -5.30 -39.34 -25.56
CA MET A 556 -4.46 -39.00 -26.72
C MET A 556 -3.53 -40.13 -27.16
N GLY A 557 -3.35 -41.22 -26.38
CA GLY A 557 -2.35 -42.27 -26.65
C GLY A 557 -2.56 -43.11 -27.93
N HIS A 558 -3.59 -42.80 -28.72
CA HIS A 558 -3.87 -43.37 -30.04
C HIS A 558 -3.67 -42.34 -31.19
N LEU A 559 -3.14 -41.16 -30.87
CA LEU A 559 -2.88 -40.05 -31.81
C LEU A 559 -1.36 -39.88 -31.98
N GLU A 560 -0.93 -39.41 -33.15
CA GLU A 560 0.49 -39.19 -33.50
C GLU A 560 0.78 -37.72 -33.86
N PRO A 561 0.69 -36.77 -32.90
CA PRO A 561 1.05 -35.37 -33.14
C PRO A 561 2.56 -35.22 -33.36
N LYS A 562 2.94 -34.63 -34.48
CA LYS A 562 4.34 -34.53 -34.94
C LYS A 562 5.07 -33.34 -34.34
N HIS A 563 4.34 -32.27 -34.01
CA HIS A 563 4.89 -31.01 -33.52
C HIS A 563 4.06 -30.45 -32.36
N LYS A 564 4.67 -29.56 -31.56
CA LYS A 564 4.09 -29.00 -30.32
C LYS A 564 2.69 -28.39 -30.55
N ALA A 565 2.53 -27.60 -31.62
CA ALA A 565 1.27 -26.95 -31.95
C ALA A 565 0.13 -27.94 -32.33
N GLU A 566 0.48 -29.11 -32.85
CA GLU A 566 -0.48 -30.17 -33.19
C GLU A 566 -0.97 -30.89 -31.92
N PHE A 567 -0.04 -31.23 -31.01
CA PHE A 567 -0.36 -31.78 -29.69
C PHE A 567 -1.27 -30.83 -28.89
N ASN A 568 -0.95 -29.54 -28.84
CA ASN A 568 -1.77 -28.55 -28.13
C ASN A 568 -3.19 -28.47 -28.70
N LYS A 569 -3.35 -28.41 -30.03
CA LYS A 569 -4.68 -28.38 -30.66
C LYS A 569 -5.48 -29.65 -30.39
N MET A 570 -4.87 -30.82 -30.43
CA MET A 570 -5.54 -32.08 -30.06
C MET A 570 -5.99 -32.07 -28.59
N ALA A 571 -5.13 -31.62 -27.65
CA ALA A 571 -5.47 -31.54 -26.23
C ALA A 571 -6.63 -30.57 -25.94
N VAL A 572 -6.65 -29.41 -26.61
CA VAL A 572 -7.72 -28.41 -26.46
C VAL A 572 -9.02 -28.88 -27.12
N GLN A 573 -8.97 -29.62 -28.24
CA GLN A 573 -10.15 -30.18 -28.89
C GLN A 573 -10.84 -31.20 -27.98
N ILE A 574 -10.09 -32.14 -27.40
CA ILE A 574 -10.65 -33.13 -26.46
C ILE A 574 -11.21 -32.43 -25.22
N ALA A 575 -10.57 -31.36 -24.73
CA ALA A 575 -11.12 -30.55 -23.64
C ALA A 575 -12.44 -29.86 -24.02
N LEU A 576 -12.58 -29.35 -25.26
CA LEU A 576 -13.83 -28.78 -25.78
C LEU A 576 -14.92 -29.86 -25.89
N ASP A 577 -14.61 -31.02 -26.45
CA ASP A 577 -15.56 -32.11 -26.65
C ASP A 577 -16.09 -32.63 -25.29
N CYS A 578 -15.20 -32.83 -24.32
CA CYS A 578 -15.59 -33.22 -22.97
C CYS A 578 -16.31 -32.09 -22.20
N ALA A 579 -16.04 -30.81 -22.49
CA ALA A 579 -16.80 -29.68 -21.95
C ALA A 579 -18.21 -29.56 -22.57
N LEU A 580 -18.37 -29.86 -23.86
CA LEU A 580 -19.67 -29.94 -24.54
C LEU A 580 -20.53 -31.09 -23.98
N VAL A 581 -19.92 -32.25 -23.74
CA VAL A 581 -20.59 -33.38 -23.06
C VAL A 581 -21.02 -32.99 -21.64
N ALA A 582 -20.13 -32.34 -20.87
CA ALA A 582 -20.45 -31.85 -19.53
C ALA A 582 -21.59 -30.84 -19.55
N HIS A 583 -21.52 -29.81 -20.40
CA HIS A 583 -22.57 -28.81 -20.58
C HIS A 583 -23.93 -29.43 -20.93
N ASN A 584 -23.96 -30.40 -21.85
CA ASN A 584 -25.23 -31.03 -22.26
C ASN A 584 -25.82 -31.90 -21.15
N HIS A 585 -25.00 -32.60 -20.36
CA HIS A 585 -25.43 -33.30 -19.15
C HIS A 585 -25.88 -32.32 -18.05
N THR A 586 -25.24 -31.15 -17.95
CA THR A 586 -25.66 -30.06 -17.08
C THR A 586 -27.06 -29.56 -17.47
N LYS A 587 -27.29 -29.36 -18.78
CA LYS A 587 -28.54 -28.84 -19.34
C LYS A 587 -29.74 -29.78 -19.18
N SER A 588 -29.51 -31.10 -19.13
CA SER A 588 -30.59 -32.09 -18.94
C SER A 588 -31.14 -32.17 -17.52
N SER A 589 -30.44 -31.68 -16.50
CA SER A 589 -30.80 -31.92 -15.09
C SER A 589 -31.67 -30.82 -14.48
N ASN A 590 -31.54 -29.58 -14.96
CA ASN A 590 -32.45 -28.44 -14.74
C ASN A 590 -32.81 -27.96 -13.29
N PRO A 591 -31.91 -27.92 -12.28
CA PRO A 591 -32.12 -27.14 -11.04
C PRO A 591 -31.52 -25.72 -11.14
N PRO A 592 -31.96 -24.75 -10.31
CA PRO A 592 -31.49 -23.34 -10.40
C PRO A 592 -29.96 -23.19 -10.32
N ALA A 593 -29.32 -23.94 -9.41
CA ALA A 593 -27.87 -24.01 -9.21
C ALA A 593 -27.06 -24.32 -10.49
N TRP A 594 -27.69 -24.98 -11.47
CA TRP A 594 -27.02 -25.40 -12.69
C TRP A 594 -27.04 -24.29 -13.76
N THR A 595 -27.81 -23.20 -13.57
CA THR A 595 -27.89 -22.05 -14.48
C THR A 595 -26.59 -21.26 -14.52
N ASP A 596 -26.00 -20.99 -13.35
CA ASP A 596 -24.72 -20.28 -13.25
C ASP A 596 -23.58 -21.16 -13.79
N CYS A 597 -23.59 -22.45 -13.45
CA CYS A 597 -22.70 -23.45 -14.05
C CYS A 597 -22.85 -23.56 -15.57
N LEU A 598 -24.07 -23.52 -16.12
CA LEU A 598 -24.29 -23.51 -17.58
C LEU A 598 -23.66 -22.26 -18.20
N THR A 599 -23.85 -21.09 -17.60
CA THR A 599 -23.23 -19.83 -18.06
C THR A 599 -21.69 -19.93 -18.05
N LEU A 600 -21.11 -20.53 -17.01
CA LEU A 600 -19.67 -20.80 -16.91
C LEU A 600 -19.21 -21.86 -17.93
N TYR A 601 -20.01 -22.88 -18.23
CA TYR A 601 -19.74 -23.88 -19.27
C TYR A 601 -19.84 -23.29 -20.68
N GLU A 602 -20.83 -22.45 -20.97
CA GLU A 602 -20.96 -21.73 -22.25
C GLU A 602 -19.77 -20.78 -22.44
N SER A 603 -19.37 -20.03 -21.41
CA SER A 603 -18.13 -19.24 -21.43
C SER A 603 -16.88 -20.10 -21.66
N THR A 604 -16.81 -21.29 -21.05
CA THR A 604 -15.73 -22.28 -21.24
C THR A 604 -15.68 -22.79 -22.68
N ILE A 605 -16.82 -23.14 -23.26
CA ILE A 605 -16.96 -23.61 -24.65
C ILE A 605 -16.54 -22.52 -25.64
N ILE A 606 -16.98 -21.28 -25.42
CA ILE A 606 -16.56 -20.12 -26.22
C ILE A 606 -15.04 -19.93 -26.14
N LYS A 607 -14.44 -20.04 -24.94
CA LYS A 607 -12.99 -19.85 -24.75
C LYS A 607 -12.15 -20.96 -25.38
N LEU A 608 -12.53 -22.23 -25.22
CA LEU A 608 -11.83 -23.35 -25.86
C LEU A 608 -11.95 -23.31 -27.39
N ASN A 609 -13.12 -22.94 -27.93
CA ASN A 609 -13.29 -22.77 -29.38
C ASN A 609 -12.47 -21.57 -29.92
N GLN A 610 -12.32 -20.49 -29.15
CA GLN A 610 -11.42 -19.38 -29.50
C GLN A 610 -9.95 -19.83 -29.54
N THR A 611 -9.50 -20.69 -28.61
CA THR A 611 -8.15 -21.28 -28.64
C THR A 611 -7.93 -22.22 -29.84
N LEU A 612 -8.97 -22.95 -30.28
CA LEU A 612 -8.88 -23.87 -31.43
C LEU A 612 -8.91 -23.14 -32.78
N ASN A 613 -9.80 -22.14 -32.88
CA ASN A 613 -10.08 -21.38 -34.08
C ASN A 613 -9.88 -19.86 -33.82
N PRO A 614 -8.62 -19.39 -33.61
CA PRO A 614 -8.34 -17.96 -33.45
C PRO A 614 -8.63 -17.22 -34.76
N THR A 615 -9.82 -16.60 -34.85
CA THR A 615 -10.33 -15.98 -36.07
C THR A 615 -9.59 -14.67 -36.40
N THR A 616 -8.55 -14.80 -37.23
CA THR A 616 -7.83 -13.74 -37.99
C THR A 616 -7.07 -12.67 -37.19
N ASN A 617 -5.77 -12.61 -37.44
CA ASN A 617 -4.87 -11.46 -37.32
C ASN A 617 -4.89 -10.68 -35.98
N GLY A 618 -4.25 -11.23 -34.95
CA GLY A 618 -3.84 -10.45 -33.78
C GLY A 618 -3.55 -11.26 -32.51
N CYS A 619 -4.17 -12.43 -32.38
CA CYS A 619 -4.02 -13.30 -31.21
C CYS A 619 -2.59 -13.84 -31.07
N THR A 620 -2.15 -13.93 -29.82
CA THR A 620 -0.82 -14.40 -29.40
C THR A 620 -0.94 -15.64 -28.51
N GLU A 621 0.18 -16.34 -28.28
CA GLU A 621 0.23 -17.46 -27.31
C GLU A 621 -0.23 -17.04 -25.90
N PHE A 622 -0.07 -15.76 -25.54
CA PHE A 622 -0.58 -15.20 -24.28
C PHE A 622 -2.11 -15.12 -24.23
N ASP A 623 -2.79 -14.88 -25.36
CA ASP A 623 -4.26 -14.92 -25.43
C ASP A 623 -4.79 -16.35 -25.27
N GLU A 624 -4.12 -17.32 -25.91
CA GLU A 624 -4.42 -18.75 -25.78
C GLU A 624 -4.24 -19.22 -24.32
N GLN A 625 -3.12 -18.87 -23.67
CA GLN A 625 -2.88 -19.12 -22.24
C GLN A 625 -3.96 -18.46 -21.35
N THR A 626 -4.36 -17.23 -21.67
CA THR A 626 -5.39 -16.50 -20.92
C THR A 626 -6.75 -17.20 -21.01
N TRP A 627 -7.13 -17.69 -22.18
CA TRP A 627 -8.40 -18.39 -22.39
C TRP A 627 -8.41 -19.77 -21.71
N LEU A 628 -7.32 -20.53 -21.78
CA LEU A 628 -7.17 -21.80 -21.05
C LEU A 628 -7.22 -21.59 -19.53
N SER A 629 -6.55 -20.55 -19.02
CA SER A 629 -6.58 -20.22 -17.59
C SER A 629 -7.98 -19.81 -17.12
N THR A 630 -8.68 -18.97 -17.89
CA THR A 630 -10.08 -18.59 -17.64
C THR A 630 -10.99 -19.83 -17.56
N THR A 631 -10.75 -20.81 -18.43
CA THR A 631 -11.53 -22.05 -18.49
C THR A 631 -11.36 -22.91 -17.23
N LEU A 632 -10.15 -22.97 -16.64
CA LEU A 632 -9.94 -23.64 -15.35
C LEU A 632 -10.71 -22.95 -14.22
N THR A 633 -10.63 -21.62 -14.14
CA THR A 633 -11.36 -20.83 -13.12
C THR A 633 -12.87 -21.03 -13.21
N ASN A 634 -13.45 -21.07 -14.41
CA ASN A 634 -14.87 -21.35 -14.63
C ASN A 634 -15.28 -22.72 -14.08
N LEU A 635 -14.48 -23.76 -14.38
CA LEU A 635 -14.75 -25.14 -13.94
C LEU A 635 -14.63 -25.30 -12.42
N GLU A 636 -13.64 -24.68 -11.78
CA GLU A 636 -13.49 -24.72 -10.33
C GLU A 636 -14.57 -23.91 -9.61
N THR A 637 -14.97 -22.75 -10.15
CA THR A 637 -16.09 -21.94 -9.61
C THR A 637 -17.40 -22.73 -9.64
N CYS A 638 -17.70 -23.38 -10.77
CA CYS A 638 -18.88 -24.23 -10.90
C CYS A 638 -18.84 -25.44 -9.94
N LYS A 639 -17.67 -26.08 -9.77
CA LYS A 639 -17.47 -27.16 -8.80
C LYS A 639 -17.72 -26.71 -7.36
N VAL A 640 -17.27 -25.51 -6.97
CA VAL A 640 -17.51 -24.94 -5.63
C VAL A 640 -19.02 -24.78 -5.40
N GLY A 641 -19.75 -24.18 -6.34
CA GLY A 641 -21.20 -24.02 -6.24
C GLY A 641 -21.95 -25.35 -6.02
N PHE A 642 -21.58 -26.42 -6.71
CA PHE A 642 -22.21 -27.74 -6.48
C PHE A 642 -21.92 -28.35 -5.10
N VAL A 643 -20.77 -28.04 -4.48
CA VAL A 643 -20.46 -28.46 -3.10
C VAL A 643 -21.28 -27.64 -2.11
N GLU A 644 -21.33 -26.32 -2.29
CA GLU A 644 -22.07 -25.38 -1.43
C GLU A 644 -23.59 -25.64 -1.45
N LEU A 645 -24.12 -26.08 -2.59
CA LEU A 645 -25.55 -26.36 -2.79
C LEU A 645 -25.94 -27.81 -2.44
N GLY A 646 -25.04 -28.59 -1.82
CA GLY A 646 -25.32 -29.92 -1.27
C GLY A 646 -25.58 -31.02 -2.30
N VAL A 647 -25.36 -30.75 -3.60
CA VAL A 647 -25.62 -31.67 -4.72
C VAL A 647 -24.36 -32.45 -5.12
N SER A 648 -23.53 -32.81 -4.14
CA SER A 648 -22.20 -33.41 -4.35
C SER A 648 -22.20 -34.71 -5.14
N ASP A 649 -23.29 -35.48 -5.10
CA ASP A 649 -23.36 -36.78 -5.79
C ASP A 649 -23.38 -36.60 -7.33
N PHE A 650 -23.88 -35.45 -7.80
CA PHE A 650 -23.83 -35.05 -9.21
C PHE A 650 -22.44 -34.56 -9.66
N ILE A 651 -21.51 -34.31 -8.73
CA ILE A 651 -20.12 -33.96 -9.06
C ILE A 651 -19.37 -35.16 -9.63
N SER A 652 -19.74 -36.40 -9.28
CA SER A 652 -19.01 -37.60 -9.68
C SER A 652 -19.00 -37.83 -11.20
N PRO A 653 -20.14 -37.80 -11.93
CA PRO A 653 -20.15 -37.83 -13.39
C PRO A 653 -19.49 -36.59 -14.02
N LEU A 654 -19.62 -35.42 -13.39
CA LEU A 654 -19.15 -34.16 -13.96
C LEU A 654 -17.63 -34.00 -13.89
N MET A 655 -16.99 -34.53 -12.83
CA MET A 655 -15.53 -34.50 -12.62
C MET A 655 -14.81 -35.71 -13.24
N SER A 656 -15.52 -36.78 -13.61
CA SER A 656 -14.89 -37.95 -14.26
C SER A 656 -14.39 -37.68 -15.68
N ASN A 657 -14.81 -36.58 -16.31
CA ASN A 657 -14.43 -36.20 -17.68
C ASN A 657 -12.96 -35.75 -17.86
N ASN A 658 -12.21 -35.54 -16.77
CA ASN A 658 -10.82 -35.07 -16.77
C ASN A 658 -10.53 -33.72 -17.48
N VAL A 659 -11.55 -32.91 -17.81
CA VAL A 659 -11.41 -31.67 -18.61
C VAL A 659 -10.34 -30.72 -18.02
N SER A 660 -10.39 -30.44 -16.72
CA SER A 660 -9.41 -29.55 -16.06
C SER A 660 -7.98 -30.09 -16.10
N LYS A 661 -7.78 -31.41 -16.14
CA LYS A 661 -6.46 -32.04 -16.28
C LYS A 661 -5.94 -31.91 -17.71
N LEU A 662 -6.81 -32.08 -18.71
CA LEU A 662 -6.46 -31.91 -20.13
C LEU A 662 -6.13 -30.44 -20.47
N ILE A 663 -6.91 -29.49 -19.96
CA ILE A 663 -6.61 -28.05 -20.09
C ILE A 663 -5.29 -27.71 -19.40
N SER A 664 -5.04 -28.26 -18.21
CA SER A 664 -3.77 -28.10 -17.49
C SER A 664 -2.58 -28.72 -18.25
N ASN A 665 -2.78 -29.81 -18.99
CA ASN A 665 -1.76 -30.38 -19.87
C ASN A 665 -1.44 -29.45 -21.06
N GLY A 666 -2.46 -28.85 -21.69
CA GLY A 666 -2.27 -27.82 -22.72
C GLY A 666 -1.54 -26.58 -22.18
N LEU A 667 -1.96 -26.06 -21.02
CA LEU A 667 -1.33 -24.92 -20.36
C LEU A 667 0.14 -25.20 -19.99
N ALA A 668 0.46 -26.42 -19.54
CA ALA A 668 1.83 -26.85 -19.29
C ALA A 668 2.68 -26.92 -20.57
N MET A 669 2.10 -27.27 -21.73
CA MET A 669 2.83 -27.18 -23.00
C MET A 669 3.09 -25.74 -23.43
N HIS A 670 2.17 -24.81 -23.17
CA HIS A 670 2.42 -23.38 -23.39
C HIS A 670 3.49 -22.77 -22.45
N ASN A 671 3.94 -23.49 -21.42
CA ASN A 671 4.90 -22.99 -20.42
C ASN A 671 6.11 -23.94 -20.28
N ASN A 672 7.19 -23.67 -21.02
CA ASN A 672 8.37 -24.54 -21.19
C ASN A 672 9.21 -24.79 -19.89
N THR A 673 8.64 -25.39 -18.83
CA THR A 673 9.36 -25.76 -17.59
C THR A 673 8.78 -27.03 -16.96
N ILE A 674 9.62 -28.07 -16.76
CA ILE A 674 9.17 -29.38 -16.24
C ILE A 674 10.19 -29.98 -15.26
N THR A 675 9.63 -30.68 -14.26
CA THR A 675 10.19 -31.56 -13.21
C THR A 675 10.19 -30.95 -11.79
N ALA A 676 9.78 -31.66 -10.72
CA ALA A 676 9.45 -33.09 -10.60
C ALA A 676 8.20 -33.38 -9.70
N THR A 677 7.76 -34.64 -9.78
CA THR A 677 6.68 -35.33 -9.04
C THR A 677 6.40 -34.90 -7.59
N THR A 678 5.12 -34.83 -7.23
CA THR A 678 4.61 -34.97 -5.84
C THR A 678 3.52 -36.06 -5.81
N ARG A 679 3.52 -36.94 -4.79
CA ARG A 679 2.49 -37.99 -4.62
C ARG A 679 1.37 -37.54 -3.68
N TYR A 680 0.17 -38.09 -3.93
CA TYR A 680 -1.07 -37.76 -3.22
C TYR A 680 -1.70 -39.03 -2.59
N GLU A 681 -2.39 -38.84 -1.47
CA GLU A 681 -3.12 -39.86 -0.70
C GLU A 681 -4.37 -39.19 -0.09
N GLU A 682 -5.54 -39.84 -0.14
CA GLU A 682 -6.82 -39.26 0.32
C GLU A 682 -7.15 -37.88 -0.32
N GLY A 683 -6.60 -37.59 -1.50
CA GLY A 683 -6.75 -36.31 -2.21
C GLY A 683 -5.75 -35.21 -1.82
N PHE A 684 -4.90 -35.43 -0.81
CA PHE A 684 -3.91 -34.47 -0.33
C PHE A 684 -2.47 -34.95 -0.63
N PRO A 685 -1.48 -34.05 -0.81
CA PRO A 685 -0.08 -34.45 -0.88
C PRO A 685 0.34 -35.26 0.35
N THR A 686 1.19 -36.28 0.17
CA THR A 686 1.56 -37.21 1.26
C THR A 686 2.31 -36.57 2.44
N TRP A 687 2.72 -35.30 2.32
CA TRP A 687 3.32 -34.51 3.41
C TRP A 687 2.28 -33.77 4.28
N VAL A 688 1.00 -33.74 3.92
CA VAL A 688 -0.07 -33.17 4.75
C VAL A 688 -0.48 -34.19 5.82
N SER A 689 -0.34 -33.82 7.10
CA SER A 689 -0.56 -34.75 8.21
C SER A 689 -2.05 -35.10 8.40
N LYS A 690 -2.34 -36.27 8.97
CA LYS A 690 -3.73 -36.66 9.29
C LYS A 690 -4.39 -35.82 10.39
N HIS A 691 -3.66 -34.91 11.04
CA HIS A 691 -4.25 -33.89 11.92
C HIS A 691 -4.76 -32.70 11.11
N ASP A 692 -3.94 -32.19 10.17
CA ASP A 692 -4.30 -31.06 9.31
C ASP A 692 -5.45 -31.40 8.35
N ARG A 693 -5.49 -32.64 7.84
CA ARG A 693 -6.63 -33.20 7.08
C ARG A 693 -7.97 -33.10 7.84
N LYS A 694 -7.96 -33.03 9.18
CA LYS A 694 -9.17 -32.85 10.00
C LYS A 694 -9.51 -31.38 10.27
N LEU A 695 -8.52 -30.49 10.43
CA LEU A 695 -8.80 -29.05 10.60
C LEU A 695 -9.47 -28.43 9.36
N LEU A 696 -9.08 -28.87 8.17
CA LEU A 696 -9.65 -28.40 6.89
C LEU A 696 -11.16 -28.68 6.76
N LEU A 697 -11.73 -29.60 7.54
CA LEU A 697 -13.16 -29.93 7.54
C LEU A 697 -14.00 -29.09 8.54
N ILE A 698 -13.37 -28.19 9.31
CA ILE A 698 -14.01 -27.50 10.44
C ILE A 698 -14.17 -25.97 10.20
N LEU A 699 -13.54 -25.41 9.15
CA LEU A 699 -13.31 -23.97 9.00
C LEU A 699 -14.36 -23.18 8.19
N PHE A 700 -15.54 -23.72 7.91
CA PHE A 700 -16.65 -22.98 7.30
C PHE A 700 -17.88 -22.93 8.22
N PRO A 701 -18.16 -21.78 8.88
CA PRO A 701 -19.39 -21.57 9.62
C PRO A 701 -20.58 -21.29 8.67
N ILE A 702 -21.63 -22.11 8.75
CA ILE A 702 -22.83 -21.97 7.92
C ILE A 702 -23.71 -20.83 8.46
N THR A 703 -23.94 -19.77 7.68
CA THR A 703 -24.99 -18.78 7.96
C THR A 703 -26.36 -19.35 7.58
N THR A 704 -27.01 -19.99 8.56
CA THR A 704 -28.39 -20.47 8.42
C THR A 704 -29.42 -19.35 8.61
N SER A 705 -30.68 -19.63 8.19
CA SER A 705 -31.87 -18.75 8.17
C SER A 705 -32.01 -17.85 6.93
N SER A 706 -33.16 -17.80 6.24
CA SER A 706 -34.40 -18.59 6.45
C SER A 706 -35.25 -18.76 5.19
N LEU A 707 -35.92 -19.91 5.08
CA LEU A 707 -37.32 -20.02 4.65
C LEU A 707 -37.92 -21.35 5.15
N TYR A 708 -39.22 -21.32 5.46
CA TYR A 708 -40.05 -22.42 5.98
C TYR A 708 -40.74 -23.19 4.82
N THR A 709 -41.31 -24.40 4.94
CA THR A 709 -41.07 -25.60 5.79
C THR A 709 -41.56 -26.86 5.00
N PRO A 710 -42.46 -27.78 5.41
CA PRO A 710 -42.19 -29.20 5.20
C PRO A 710 -43.17 -29.93 4.25
N LEU A 711 -42.70 -30.99 3.59
CA LEU A 711 -43.61 -31.99 3.00
C LEU A 711 -42.99 -33.39 3.02
N LEU A 712 -43.84 -34.37 3.33
CA LEU A 712 -43.51 -35.79 3.36
C LEU A 712 -43.38 -36.33 1.94
N THR A 713 -42.40 -37.21 1.70
CA THR A 713 -42.57 -38.69 1.81
C THR A 713 -41.21 -39.37 1.83
#